data_AF-A0AAX7TKE1-F1
#
_entry.id   AF-A0AAX7TKE1-F1
#
_cell.length_a   1.000
_cell.length_b   1.000
_cell.length_c   1.000
_cell.angle_alpha   90.00
_cell.angle_beta   90.00
_cell.angle_gamma   90.00
#
_symmetry.space_group_name_H-M   'P 1'
#
loop_
_entity.id
_entity.type
_entity.pdbx_description
1 polymer ?
#
loop_
_entity_poly.entity_id
_entity_poly.type
_entity_poly.pdbx_seq_one_letter_code
_entity_poly.pdbx_strand_id
1 'polypeptide(L)'
;MGTEIPCTDRNQSNTVPTSVNELKPGDIKVVAALGDSLTAANGVGAKSDNLLLLLNQYRGLSWSVGGDQNIATVTTLANILREFSPSVTGFSTGISGQNDAKAFLNQAVPGAKSDDMAGQARILVDKMKSDSRIDFNNDWKVITMFIGGNDICDYCKDTIYYSPRNVVRRISEGLDILHREVPRAVVNLVELFSVKQLRDLHSDSTLGCPTWLANMFCSCALSPKDGSAELEMLETYNTGYQVGMQQLVDSGRYDTHGNFTVILQPFLRGLSLPKLQDGRPDRSYFAPDCFHLSQKAHTLMARGLWNNMLEPLGSKTSTQNFTAGVDLICPSETVPFIRTAVNSGYTFPGPPPTPAPVQNWGSDFSCSNTAPSNSVPTSAHKVRPADIKVVAALGDSLTAAFGAKSQSLVELSTEYRGVSWSIGGDDTLETVTTLPNILKKFNPDVQGMSKGTGKKEAGFNVAVSGAKISQIPAQVRSLIDAMKEDPAVDFENDWKLVTLFIGGNDLCQYCNDRAMHSPKNYSYHMMTSLDMLYNEVPRTIVNVLGILEIEGLRKINKDTLGCNVVQQFVCRCFLDPGENSPELAEAKRINREYQTETEKLLDGGRYDDKEDFAVVLQPFFKSTILPFNAEGQPDVTYFSQDCFHFSERGHADMAVAVWNNMMEPVGEKQTYNAFSNGRDRIKCPTEEHPYIFTKINSVAPAVTATPPITDITPQASGNPKCPNTVQAWLAAVLAVVGLLIGSAVTWLLFSYKARKNKKKMMTSGQMKGTEF
;
A
#
# COMPACT_ATOMS: atom_id res chain seq x y z
N MET A 1 29.45 -11.59 -21.07
CA MET A 1 28.11 -11.93 -20.53
C MET A 1 27.97 -13.42 -20.27
N GLY A 2 28.81 -14.28 -20.86
CA GLY A 2 28.85 -15.68 -20.49
C GLY A 2 29.51 -15.95 -19.14
N THR A 3 29.42 -17.20 -18.73
CA THR A 3 29.94 -17.73 -17.48
C THR A 3 30.74 -18.99 -17.76
N GLU A 4 31.87 -19.15 -17.06
CA GLU A 4 32.58 -20.42 -17.00
C GLU A 4 32.03 -21.23 -15.83
N ILE A 5 31.73 -22.51 -16.04
CA ILE A 5 31.26 -23.40 -14.98
C ILE A 5 32.47 -24.04 -14.29
N PRO A 6 32.79 -23.70 -13.03
CA PRO A 6 33.95 -24.26 -12.35
C PRO A 6 33.72 -25.68 -11.81
N CYS A 7 32.50 -26.22 -11.95
CA CYS A 7 32.08 -27.47 -11.31
C CYS A 7 32.70 -28.68 -11.99
N THR A 8 33.32 -29.57 -11.20
CA THR A 8 33.95 -30.81 -11.66
C THR A 8 32.98 -31.98 -11.68
N ASP A 9 32.14 -32.13 -10.65
CA ASP A 9 31.06 -33.13 -10.64
C ASP A 9 29.79 -32.54 -11.26
N ARG A 10 29.42 -33.08 -12.42
CA ARG A 10 28.22 -32.68 -13.18
C ARG A 10 27.31 -33.86 -13.47
N ASN A 11 27.57 -35.01 -12.86
CA ASN A 11 26.91 -36.24 -13.25
C ASN A 11 25.45 -36.28 -12.76
N GLN A 12 24.58 -36.80 -13.62
CA GLN A 12 23.24 -37.23 -13.22
C GLN A 12 23.31 -38.42 -12.24
N SER A 13 22.26 -38.63 -11.48
CA SER A 13 22.14 -39.76 -10.56
C SER A 13 22.11 -41.08 -11.33
N ASN A 14 22.67 -42.14 -10.74
CA ASN A 14 22.68 -43.48 -11.36
C ASN A 14 21.27 -44.02 -11.63
N THR A 15 20.32 -43.62 -10.81
CA THR A 15 18.89 -43.90 -10.93
C THR A 15 18.12 -42.60 -10.79
N VAL A 16 17.05 -42.43 -11.58
CA VAL A 16 16.19 -41.25 -11.49
C VAL A 16 15.62 -41.16 -10.06
N PRO A 17 15.90 -40.08 -9.31
CA PRO A 17 15.44 -39.98 -7.92
C PRO A 17 13.92 -39.91 -7.86
N THR A 18 13.35 -40.50 -6.81
CA THR A 18 11.90 -40.44 -6.55
C THR A 18 11.54 -39.31 -5.60
N SER A 19 12.51 -38.84 -4.82
CA SER A 19 12.36 -37.72 -3.89
C SER A 19 13.13 -36.49 -4.35
N VAL A 20 12.55 -35.32 -4.11
CA VAL A 20 13.16 -34.01 -4.33
C VAL A 20 14.38 -33.79 -3.44
N ASN A 21 14.46 -34.50 -2.31
CA ASN A 21 15.54 -34.40 -1.34
C ASN A 21 16.86 -35.03 -1.82
N GLU A 22 16.78 -35.88 -2.86
CA GLU A 22 17.90 -36.59 -3.47
C GLU A 22 18.21 -36.08 -4.88
N LEU A 23 17.62 -34.94 -5.26
CA LEU A 23 17.65 -34.43 -6.62
C LEU A 23 18.97 -33.71 -6.94
N LYS A 24 19.76 -34.23 -7.87
CA LYS A 24 20.94 -33.55 -8.39
C LYS A 24 20.57 -32.61 -9.54
N PRO A 25 21.35 -31.55 -9.82
CA PRO A 25 21.11 -30.71 -10.99
C PRO A 25 21.09 -31.48 -12.33
N GLY A 26 21.88 -32.56 -12.45
CA GLY A 26 21.92 -33.41 -13.64
C GLY A 26 20.65 -34.24 -13.87
N ASP A 27 19.80 -34.40 -12.85
CA ASP A 27 18.54 -35.15 -12.95
C ASP A 27 17.41 -34.32 -13.54
N ILE A 28 17.55 -32.99 -13.60
CA ILE A 28 16.56 -32.09 -14.18
C ILE A 28 16.47 -32.32 -15.70
N LYS A 29 15.24 -32.44 -16.19
CA LYS A 29 14.95 -32.60 -17.63
C LYS A 29 14.12 -31.46 -18.20
N VAL A 30 13.38 -30.71 -17.37
CA VAL A 30 12.50 -29.63 -17.83
C VAL A 30 12.73 -28.36 -17.01
N VAL A 31 12.84 -27.22 -17.69
CA VAL A 31 12.82 -25.88 -17.08
C VAL A 31 11.63 -25.08 -17.59
N ALA A 32 10.96 -24.36 -16.70
CA ALA A 32 9.80 -23.52 -17.01
C ALA A 32 9.78 -22.25 -16.16
N ALA A 33 9.00 -21.25 -16.58
CA ALA A 33 8.83 -20.05 -15.77
C ALA A 33 7.44 -19.40 -15.89
N LEU A 34 7.01 -18.82 -14.78
CA LEU A 34 5.81 -17.99 -14.61
C LEU A 34 6.24 -16.59 -14.11
N GLY A 35 5.54 -15.55 -14.52
CA GLY A 35 5.87 -14.20 -14.05
C GLY A 35 5.42 -13.08 -14.96
N ASP A 36 6.16 -11.97 -14.92
CA ASP A 36 5.87 -10.74 -15.64
C ASP A 36 6.88 -10.41 -16.76
N SER A 37 7.07 -9.13 -17.05
CA SER A 37 7.98 -8.62 -18.07
C SER A 37 9.45 -8.91 -17.79
N LEU A 38 9.88 -9.05 -16.53
CA LEU A 38 11.27 -9.41 -16.22
C LEU A 38 11.53 -10.88 -16.55
N THR A 39 10.58 -11.76 -16.26
CA THR A 39 10.66 -13.19 -16.64
C THR A 39 10.48 -13.40 -18.15
N ALA A 40 9.70 -12.55 -18.82
CA ALA A 40 9.61 -12.50 -20.29
C ALA A 40 10.81 -11.83 -20.97
N ALA A 41 11.73 -11.24 -20.19
CA ALA A 41 12.93 -10.56 -20.66
C ALA A 41 12.66 -9.38 -21.61
N ASN A 42 11.69 -8.53 -21.26
CA ASN A 42 11.41 -7.31 -22.01
C ASN A 42 12.64 -6.40 -22.05
N GLY A 43 13.05 -6.00 -23.26
CA GLY A 43 14.14 -5.04 -23.43
C GLY A 43 15.54 -5.53 -23.06
N VAL A 44 15.72 -6.79 -22.63
CA VAL A 44 17.00 -7.32 -22.12
C VAL A 44 18.14 -7.22 -23.13
N GLY A 45 17.84 -7.44 -24.41
CA GLY A 45 18.78 -7.31 -25.52
C GLY A 45 18.73 -5.94 -26.22
N ALA A 46 18.02 -4.95 -25.67
CA ALA A 46 17.91 -3.63 -26.25
C ALA A 46 19.19 -2.81 -26.05
N LYS A 47 19.58 -2.04 -27.06
CA LYS A 47 20.64 -1.02 -26.92
C LYS A 47 20.11 0.15 -26.13
N SER A 48 20.96 0.74 -25.28
CA SER A 48 20.63 1.80 -24.31
C SER A 48 19.94 3.05 -24.90
N ASP A 49 20.07 3.27 -26.20
CA ASP A 49 19.52 4.42 -26.93
C ASP A 49 18.23 4.13 -27.70
N ASN A 50 17.68 2.91 -27.62
CA ASN A 50 16.53 2.50 -28.43
C ASN A 50 15.36 1.97 -27.59
N LEU A 51 14.47 2.88 -27.19
CA LEU A 51 13.25 2.56 -26.44
C LEU A 51 12.26 1.66 -27.20
N LEU A 52 12.27 1.65 -28.54
CA LEU A 52 11.35 0.82 -29.32
C LEU A 52 11.62 -0.68 -29.13
N LEU A 53 12.85 -1.04 -28.78
CA LEU A 53 13.23 -2.43 -28.51
C LEU A 53 12.68 -2.95 -27.16
N LEU A 54 12.09 -2.10 -26.31
CA LEU A 54 11.39 -2.53 -25.10
C LEU A 54 10.11 -3.33 -25.40
N LEU A 55 9.54 -3.15 -26.60
CA LEU A 55 8.39 -3.93 -27.07
C LEU A 55 8.76 -5.39 -27.36
N ASN A 56 10.05 -5.70 -27.49
CA ASN A 56 10.54 -7.04 -27.74
C ASN A 56 10.70 -7.80 -26.42
N GLN A 57 10.16 -9.02 -26.39
CA GLN A 57 10.31 -9.98 -25.31
C GLN A 57 11.45 -10.93 -25.67
N TYR A 58 12.66 -10.67 -25.16
CA TYR A 58 13.88 -11.44 -25.46
C TYR A 58 13.92 -12.73 -24.64
N ARG A 59 12.88 -13.57 -24.76
CA ARG A 59 12.70 -14.74 -23.92
C ARG A 59 13.88 -15.72 -23.97
N GLY A 60 14.63 -15.77 -25.08
CA GLY A 60 15.88 -16.52 -25.17
C GLY A 60 16.99 -16.07 -24.22
N LEU A 61 16.94 -14.82 -23.74
CA LEU A 61 17.86 -14.21 -22.78
C LEU A 61 17.27 -14.11 -21.35
N SER A 62 16.11 -14.72 -21.11
CA SER A 62 15.49 -14.72 -19.78
C SER A 62 16.38 -15.42 -18.75
N TRP A 63 16.63 -14.75 -17.63
CA TRP A 63 17.57 -15.19 -16.60
C TRP A 63 17.20 -16.56 -16.00
N SER A 64 15.92 -16.90 -15.92
CA SER A 64 15.43 -18.13 -15.31
C SER A 64 15.14 -19.28 -16.30
N VAL A 65 14.88 -19.00 -17.58
CA VAL A 65 14.37 -20.00 -18.54
C VAL A 65 14.83 -19.79 -20.00
N GLY A 66 15.64 -18.78 -20.30
CA GLY A 66 16.14 -18.55 -21.66
C GLY A 66 17.24 -19.54 -22.06
N GLY A 67 17.23 -20.04 -23.29
CA GLY A 67 18.20 -21.02 -23.79
C GLY A 67 18.92 -20.60 -25.07
N ASP A 68 19.01 -19.30 -25.35
CA ASP A 68 19.81 -18.83 -26.48
C ASP A 68 21.29 -19.17 -26.27
N GLN A 69 21.94 -19.63 -27.35
CA GLN A 69 23.37 -19.94 -27.39
C GLN A 69 23.81 -20.96 -26.31
N ASN A 70 24.97 -20.76 -25.70
CA ASN A 70 25.53 -21.60 -24.64
C ASN A 70 25.99 -20.75 -23.45
N ILE A 71 26.39 -21.39 -22.35
CA ILE A 71 26.76 -20.71 -21.11
C ILE A 71 27.95 -19.76 -21.27
N ALA A 72 28.86 -20.03 -22.20
CA ALA A 72 30.05 -19.20 -22.47
C ALA A 72 29.71 -17.85 -23.10
N THR A 73 28.48 -17.65 -23.60
CA THR A 73 28.04 -16.37 -24.16
C THR A 73 26.81 -15.79 -23.47
N VAL A 74 25.84 -16.63 -23.09
CA VAL A 74 24.56 -16.23 -22.48
C VAL A 74 24.34 -17.01 -21.19
N THR A 75 24.34 -16.30 -20.07
CA THR A 75 24.13 -16.89 -18.75
C THR A 75 22.65 -16.84 -18.36
N THR A 76 22.04 -18.01 -18.22
CA THR A 76 20.67 -18.23 -17.74
C THR A 76 20.66 -19.50 -16.90
N LEU A 77 19.66 -19.68 -16.03
CA LEU A 77 19.52 -20.93 -15.28
C LEU A 77 19.43 -22.15 -16.22
N ALA A 78 18.72 -22.03 -17.35
CA ALA A 78 18.62 -23.11 -18.33
C ALA A 78 19.99 -23.48 -18.95
N ASN A 79 20.80 -22.49 -19.31
CA ASN A 79 22.15 -22.75 -19.84
C ASN A 79 23.10 -23.28 -18.78
N ILE A 80 22.94 -22.92 -17.50
CA ILE A 80 23.69 -23.54 -16.40
C ILE A 80 23.28 -25.01 -16.26
N LEU A 81 21.97 -25.32 -16.22
CA LEU A 81 21.46 -26.69 -16.10
C LEU A 81 21.88 -27.59 -17.27
N ARG A 82 22.00 -27.05 -18.48
CA ARG A 82 22.47 -27.80 -19.67
C ARG A 82 23.90 -28.33 -19.53
N GLU A 83 24.71 -27.74 -18.66
CA GLU A 83 26.07 -28.22 -18.38
C GLU A 83 26.07 -29.44 -17.45
N PHE A 84 24.98 -29.67 -16.72
CA PHE A 84 24.75 -30.85 -15.87
C PHE A 84 23.87 -31.90 -16.57
N SER A 85 22.94 -31.45 -17.42
CA SER A 85 21.99 -32.29 -18.14
C SER A 85 21.81 -31.73 -19.56
N PRO A 86 22.62 -32.18 -20.53
CA PRO A 86 22.58 -31.67 -21.92
C PRO A 86 21.21 -31.86 -22.61
N SER A 87 20.37 -32.76 -22.10
CA SER A 87 19.03 -33.06 -22.62
C SER A 87 17.92 -32.18 -22.04
N VAL A 88 18.22 -31.21 -21.17
CA VAL A 88 17.20 -30.30 -20.61
C VAL A 88 16.40 -29.65 -21.72
N THR A 89 15.08 -29.62 -21.56
CA THR A 89 14.11 -29.00 -22.45
C THR A 89 13.27 -27.97 -21.68
N GLY A 90 12.33 -27.30 -22.35
CA GLY A 90 11.39 -26.35 -21.74
C GLY A 90 11.76 -24.88 -21.88
N PHE A 91 13.05 -24.60 -22.12
CA PHE A 91 13.59 -23.25 -22.25
C PHE A 91 13.06 -22.50 -23.48
N SER A 92 12.99 -21.17 -23.37
CA SER A 92 12.59 -20.27 -24.46
C SER A 92 13.78 -19.83 -25.32
N THR A 93 13.55 -19.47 -26.58
CA THR A 93 14.59 -19.00 -27.53
C THR A 93 14.18 -17.74 -28.28
N GLY A 94 15.14 -16.91 -28.67
CA GLY A 94 14.94 -15.70 -29.46
C GLY A 94 13.99 -14.67 -28.86
N ILE A 95 13.38 -13.88 -29.75
CA ILE A 95 12.38 -12.85 -29.43
C ILE A 95 11.00 -13.41 -29.76
N SER A 96 10.10 -13.50 -28.78
CA SER A 96 8.76 -14.08 -28.99
C SER A 96 7.75 -13.72 -27.89
N GLY A 97 6.46 -13.72 -28.24
CA GLY A 97 5.34 -13.63 -27.29
C GLY A 97 5.05 -14.94 -26.57
N GLN A 98 4.25 -14.91 -25.49
CA GLN A 98 3.96 -16.07 -24.63
C GLN A 98 3.35 -17.28 -25.37
N ASN A 99 2.61 -17.01 -26.46
CA ASN A 99 1.88 -18.00 -27.24
C ASN A 99 2.69 -18.54 -28.42
N ASP A 100 3.86 -17.97 -28.70
CA ASP A 100 4.71 -18.42 -29.80
C ASP A 100 5.43 -19.72 -29.42
N ALA A 101 5.69 -20.58 -30.41
CA ALA A 101 6.40 -21.84 -30.20
C ALA A 101 7.77 -21.65 -29.52
N LYS A 102 8.44 -20.52 -29.79
CA LYS A 102 9.74 -20.15 -29.22
C LYS A 102 9.70 -19.78 -27.74
N ALA A 103 8.55 -19.40 -27.19
CA ALA A 103 8.41 -19.18 -25.76
C ALA A 103 8.37 -20.49 -24.97
N PHE A 104 7.98 -21.59 -25.63
CA PHE A 104 7.84 -22.91 -25.06
C PHE A 104 7.15 -22.91 -23.67
N LEU A 105 7.87 -23.17 -22.57
CA LEU A 105 7.33 -23.19 -21.19
C LEU A 105 7.57 -21.89 -20.40
N ASN A 106 8.09 -20.84 -21.03
CA ASN A 106 8.10 -19.50 -20.45
C ASN A 106 6.71 -18.86 -20.64
N GLN A 107 5.86 -18.96 -19.61
CA GLN A 107 4.48 -18.44 -19.62
C GLN A 107 4.34 -17.06 -18.98
N ALA A 108 5.46 -16.40 -18.68
CA ALA A 108 5.44 -15.04 -18.14
C ALA A 108 4.83 -14.04 -19.14
N VAL A 109 4.09 -13.06 -18.63
CA VAL A 109 3.32 -12.11 -19.46
C VAL A 109 3.64 -10.68 -19.04
N PRO A 110 4.11 -9.80 -19.96
CA PRO A 110 4.40 -8.41 -19.61
C PRO A 110 3.16 -7.69 -19.05
N GLY A 111 3.34 -7.00 -17.93
CA GLY A 111 2.25 -6.32 -17.21
C GLY A 111 1.43 -7.22 -16.28
N ALA A 112 1.73 -8.52 -16.21
CA ALA A 112 1.04 -9.44 -15.32
C ALA A 112 1.22 -9.09 -13.85
N LYS A 113 0.20 -9.39 -13.06
CA LYS A 113 0.13 -9.23 -11.62
C LYS A 113 -0.10 -10.58 -10.94
N SER A 114 -0.18 -10.58 -9.62
CA SER A 114 -0.38 -11.80 -8.83
C SER A 114 -1.63 -12.60 -9.21
N ASP A 115 -2.71 -11.95 -9.64
CA ASP A 115 -3.97 -12.57 -10.10
C ASP A 115 -3.85 -13.37 -11.40
N ASP A 116 -2.79 -13.12 -12.19
CA ASP A 116 -2.52 -13.89 -13.40
C ASP A 116 -1.87 -15.26 -13.10
N MET A 117 -1.31 -15.46 -11.90
CA MET A 117 -0.49 -16.66 -11.59
C MET A 117 -1.26 -17.96 -11.73
N ALA A 118 -2.52 -18.00 -11.32
CA ALA A 118 -3.36 -19.18 -11.51
C ALA A 118 -3.61 -19.47 -13.01
N GLY A 119 -3.79 -18.44 -13.84
CA GLY A 119 -3.96 -18.57 -15.28
C GLY A 119 -2.69 -19.09 -15.95
N GLN A 120 -1.54 -18.48 -15.66
CA GLN A 120 -0.26 -18.92 -16.23
C GLN A 120 0.10 -20.35 -15.77
N ALA A 121 -0.19 -20.72 -14.52
CA ALA A 121 0.04 -22.07 -14.00
C ALA A 121 -0.77 -23.12 -14.77
N ARG A 122 -2.07 -22.91 -15.01
CA ARG A 122 -2.90 -23.84 -15.80
C ARG A 122 -2.36 -24.04 -17.21
N ILE A 123 -2.04 -22.95 -17.90
CA ILE A 123 -1.49 -23.01 -19.26
C ILE A 123 -0.15 -23.78 -19.26
N LEU A 124 0.71 -23.52 -18.28
CA LEU A 124 1.99 -24.23 -18.16
C LEU A 124 1.77 -25.73 -17.97
N VAL A 125 0.85 -26.13 -17.10
CA VAL A 125 0.50 -27.53 -16.86
C VAL A 125 -0.02 -28.20 -18.13
N ASP A 126 -0.95 -27.57 -18.83
CA ASP A 126 -1.51 -28.10 -20.08
C ASP A 126 -0.44 -28.29 -21.16
N LYS A 127 0.45 -27.31 -21.31
CA LYS A 127 1.59 -27.42 -22.22
C LYS A 127 2.48 -28.60 -21.86
N MET A 128 2.85 -28.77 -20.59
CA MET A 128 3.68 -29.89 -20.16
C MET A 128 3.01 -31.26 -20.34
N LYS A 129 1.69 -31.36 -20.16
CA LYS A 129 0.91 -32.60 -20.40
C LYS A 129 0.81 -32.94 -21.89
N SER A 130 0.78 -31.94 -22.77
CA SER A 130 0.55 -32.11 -24.21
C SER A 130 1.83 -32.32 -25.03
N ASP A 131 3.00 -31.94 -24.52
CA ASP A 131 4.26 -31.99 -25.28
C ASP A 131 4.94 -33.35 -25.17
N SER A 132 5.10 -34.03 -26.31
CA SER A 132 5.69 -35.37 -26.36
C SER A 132 7.17 -35.45 -25.99
N ARG A 133 7.86 -34.31 -25.85
CA ARG A 133 9.25 -34.24 -25.37
C ARG A 133 9.37 -34.31 -23.85
N ILE A 134 8.24 -34.24 -23.14
CA ILE A 134 8.19 -34.22 -21.67
C ILE A 134 7.45 -35.47 -21.20
N ASP A 135 8.14 -36.31 -20.44
CA ASP A 135 7.45 -37.29 -19.61
C ASP A 135 6.87 -36.56 -18.39
N PHE A 136 5.60 -36.16 -18.51
CA PHE A 136 4.93 -35.36 -17.50
C PHE A 136 4.97 -36.00 -16.10
N ASN A 137 4.96 -37.33 -16.01
CA ASN A 137 4.93 -38.03 -14.72
C ASN A 137 6.33 -38.31 -14.17
N ASN A 138 7.32 -38.55 -15.04
CA ASN A 138 8.62 -39.06 -14.62
C ASN A 138 9.76 -38.04 -14.70
N ASP A 139 9.67 -37.01 -15.56
CA ASP A 139 10.74 -36.02 -15.68
C ASP A 139 10.79 -35.09 -14.46
N TRP A 140 11.98 -34.77 -13.97
CA TRP A 140 12.13 -33.71 -12.97
C TRP A 140 12.07 -32.32 -13.61
N LYS A 141 11.26 -31.45 -13.00
CA LYS A 141 10.92 -30.11 -13.48
C LYS A 141 11.43 -29.05 -12.51
N VAL A 142 12.09 -28.01 -13.01
CA VAL A 142 12.36 -26.78 -12.26
C VAL A 142 11.47 -25.67 -12.83
N ILE A 143 10.61 -25.10 -11.98
CA ILE A 143 9.69 -24.03 -12.36
C ILE A 143 10.06 -22.78 -11.57
N THR A 144 10.36 -21.67 -12.25
CA THR A 144 10.65 -20.39 -11.56
C THR A 144 9.44 -19.47 -11.64
N MET A 145 8.94 -19.01 -10.48
CA MET A 145 7.88 -18.03 -10.36
C MET A 145 8.46 -16.72 -9.80
N PHE A 146 8.30 -15.63 -10.56
CA PHE A 146 8.72 -14.29 -10.14
C PHE A 146 7.65 -13.27 -10.55
N ILE A 147 7.00 -12.66 -9.56
CA ILE A 147 5.84 -11.77 -9.73
C ILE A 147 5.78 -10.77 -8.57
N GLY A 148 4.99 -9.70 -8.71
CA GLY A 148 4.75 -8.70 -7.67
C GLY A 148 5.24 -7.30 -8.02
N GLY A 149 6.08 -7.14 -9.04
CA GLY A 149 6.58 -5.84 -9.50
C GLY A 149 5.44 -4.93 -9.97
N ASN A 150 4.52 -5.45 -10.80
CA ASN A 150 3.36 -4.69 -11.24
C ASN A 150 2.31 -4.49 -10.13
N ASP A 151 2.24 -5.38 -9.14
CA ASP A 151 1.37 -5.24 -7.97
C ASP A 151 1.85 -4.08 -7.10
N ILE A 152 3.14 -4.03 -6.76
CA ILE A 152 3.69 -2.96 -5.94
C ILE A 152 3.73 -1.62 -6.69
N CYS A 153 3.95 -1.61 -8.00
CA CYS A 153 3.91 -0.38 -8.80
C CYS A 153 2.51 0.28 -8.85
N ASP A 154 1.46 -0.47 -8.51
CA ASP A 154 0.08 -0.02 -8.47
C ASP A 154 -0.53 0.00 -7.07
N TYR A 155 0.27 -0.26 -6.02
CA TYR A 155 -0.27 -0.47 -4.67
C TYR A 155 -1.16 0.69 -4.19
N CYS A 156 -0.76 1.92 -4.52
CA CYS A 156 -1.46 3.15 -4.13
C CYS A 156 -2.76 3.40 -4.92
N LYS A 157 -3.02 2.65 -6.00
CA LYS A 157 -4.25 2.76 -6.80
C LYS A 157 -5.41 2.00 -6.15
N ASP A 158 -5.10 0.89 -5.48
CA ASP A 158 -6.05 0.13 -4.66
C ASP A 158 -5.27 -0.63 -3.57
N THR A 159 -5.12 0.01 -2.43
CA THR A 159 -4.34 -0.48 -1.28
C THR A 159 -4.85 -1.83 -0.75
N ILE A 160 -6.08 -2.21 -1.10
CA ILE A 160 -6.73 -3.46 -0.71
C ILE A 160 -6.39 -4.56 -1.71
N TYR A 161 -6.62 -4.28 -2.98
CA TYR A 161 -6.39 -5.23 -4.07
C TYR A 161 -4.92 -5.67 -4.12
N TYR A 162 -4.01 -4.73 -3.85
CA TYR A 162 -2.57 -4.92 -3.79
C TYR A 162 -2.05 -5.06 -2.35
N SER A 163 -2.91 -5.34 -1.37
CA SER A 163 -2.40 -5.63 -0.02
C SER A 163 -1.46 -6.85 -0.06
N PRO A 164 -0.41 -6.89 0.79
CA PRO A 164 0.53 -8.02 0.83
C PRO A 164 -0.12 -9.38 0.88
N ARG A 165 -1.14 -9.44 1.71
CA ARG A 165 -1.97 -10.59 1.92
C ARG A 165 -2.69 -11.07 0.65
N ASN A 166 -3.33 -10.17 -0.10
CA ASN A 166 -4.06 -10.54 -1.32
C ASN A 166 -3.12 -10.97 -2.45
N VAL A 167 -1.98 -10.29 -2.57
CA VAL A 167 -0.91 -10.67 -3.51
C VAL A 167 -0.40 -12.07 -3.19
N VAL A 168 -0.06 -12.35 -1.93
CA VAL A 168 0.41 -13.66 -1.48
C VAL A 168 -0.66 -14.75 -1.66
N ARG A 169 -1.94 -14.43 -1.41
CA ARG A 169 -3.06 -15.35 -1.65
C ARG A 169 -3.14 -15.76 -3.12
N ARG A 170 -3.04 -14.83 -4.06
CA ARG A 170 -3.10 -15.14 -5.51
C ARG A 170 -1.86 -15.88 -6.01
N ILE A 171 -0.69 -15.57 -5.45
CA ILE A 171 0.52 -16.38 -5.63
C ILE A 171 0.25 -17.82 -5.16
N SER A 172 -0.35 -18.00 -3.98
CA SER A 172 -0.68 -19.33 -3.45
C SER A 172 -1.66 -20.10 -4.34
N GLU A 173 -2.62 -19.44 -5.00
CA GLU A 173 -3.53 -20.10 -5.94
C GLU A 173 -2.77 -20.71 -7.14
N GLY A 174 -1.76 -20.01 -7.66
CA GLY A 174 -0.89 -20.53 -8.72
C GLY A 174 -0.05 -21.71 -8.23
N LEU A 175 0.55 -21.59 -7.04
CA LEU A 175 1.35 -22.66 -6.43
C LEU A 175 0.51 -23.89 -6.08
N ASP A 176 -0.73 -23.71 -5.63
CA ASP A 176 -1.66 -24.80 -5.33
C ASP A 176 -2.00 -25.62 -6.58
N ILE A 177 -2.12 -24.97 -7.75
CA ILE A 177 -2.32 -25.67 -9.03
C ILE A 177 -1.08 -26.51 -9.34
N LEU A 178 0.12 -25.94 -9.21
CA LEU A 178 1.36 -26.67 -9.47
C LEU A 178 1.52 -27.86 -8.51
N HIS A 179 1.31 -27.66 -7.21
CA HIS A 179 1.42 -28.69 -6.19
C HIS A 179 0.42 -29.83 -6.41
N ARG A 180 -0.82 -29.50 -6.82
CA ARG A 180 -1.85 -30.50 -7.08
C ARG A 180 -1.60 -31.28 -8.37
N GLU A 181 -1.07 -30.65 -9.42
CA GLU A 181 -1.09 -31.21 -10.77
C GLU A 181 0.26 -31.63 -11.33
N VAL A 182 1.37 -31.09 -10.85
CA VAL A 182 2.71 -31.33 -11.42
C VAL A 182 3.52 -32.26 -10.51
N PRO A 183 3.72 -33.52 -10.89
CA PRO A 183 4.60 -34.41 -10.15
C PRO A 183 6.07 -34.09 -10.46
N ARG A 184 6.97 -34.43 -9.53
CA ARG A 184 8.43 -34.32 -9.67
C ARG A 184 8.87 -32.90 -10.03
N ALA A 185 8.55 -31.94 -9.17
CA ALA A 185 8.87 -30.54 -9.42
C ALA A 185 9.53 -29.85 -8.21
N VAL A 186 10.50 -28.99 -8.52
CA VAL A 186 11.01 -27.95 -7.63
C VAL A 186 10.50 -26.62 -8.15
N VAL A 187 9.75 -25.89 -7.33
CA VAL A 187 9.31 -24.54 -7.66
C VAL A 187 10.18 -23.52 -6.94
N ASN A 188 10.91 -22.72 -7.69
CA ASN A 188 11.60 -21.54 -7.17
C ASN A 188 10.61 -20.38 -7.08
N LEU A 189 10.21 -19.99 -5.87
CA LEU A 189 9.48 -18.75 -5.63
C LEU A 189 10.48 -17.64 -5.30
N VAL A 190 10.66 -16.69 -6.21
CA VAL A 190 11.70 -15.66 -6.08
C VAL A 190 11.12 -14.41 -5.45
N GLU A 191 11.78 -13.89 -4.42
CA GLU A 191 11.31 -12.68 -3.73
C GLU A 191 11.51 -11.41 -4.57
N LEU A 192 10.57 -10.49 -4.42
CA LEU A 192 10.65 -9.15 -5.02
C LEU A 192 11.74 -8.32 -4.32
N PHE A 193 12.59 -7.66 -5.10
CA PHE A 193 13.53 -6.65 -4.60
C PHE A 193 12.79 -5.34 -4.28
N SER A 194 13.40 -4.46 -3.49
CA SER A 194 12.75 -3.19 -3.14
C SER A 194 12.63 -2.22 -4.31
N VAL A 195 11.40 -1.97 -4.76
CA VAL A 195 11.15 -1.01 -5.85
C VAL A 195 11.55 0.43 -5.50
N LYS A 196 11.84 0.75 -4.23
CA LYS A 196 12.43 2.03 -3.81
C LYS A 196 13.73 2.34 -4.57
N GLN A 197 14.53 1.32 -4.90
CA GLN A 197 15.80 1.49 -5.60
C GLN A 197 15.66 2.08 -7.01
N LEU A 198 14.47 2.02 -7.62
CA LEU A 198 14.18 2.70 -8.89
C LEU A 198 14.24 4.22 -8.76
N ARG A 199 13.96 4.78 -7.57
CA ARG A 199 13.91 6.24 -7.37
C ARG A 199 15.28 6.89 -7.61
N ASP A 200 16.35 6.26 -7.11
CA ASP A 200 17.73 6.77 -7.26
C ASP A 200 18.16 6.90 -8.73
N LEU A 201 17.67 6.01 -9.61
CA LEU A 201 17.91 6.11 -11.06
C LEU A 201 17.19 7.31 -11.69
N HIS A 202 15.99 7.61 -11.21
CA HIS A 202 15.11 8.62 -11.79
C HIS A 202 15.28 10.01 -11.16
N SER A 203 16.00 10.12 -10.04
CA SER A 203 16.38 11.40 -9.42
C SER A 203 17.58 12.07 -10.09
N ASP A 204 18.47 11.31 -10.74
CA ASP A 204 19.63 11.85 -11.45
C ASP A 204 19.32 12.08 -12.94
N SER A 205 19.09 13.35 -13.30
CA SER A 205 18.78 13.75 -14.68
C SER A 205 19.93 13.49 -15.67
N THR A 206 21.17 13.33 -15.19
CA THR A 206 22.34 13.07 -16.05
C THR A 206 22.34 11.67 -16.65
N LEU A 207 21.58 10.74 -16.09
CA LEU A 207 21.48 9.36 -16.59
C LEU A 207 20.62 9.23 -17.86
N GLY A 208 19.82 10.26 -18.17
CA GLY A 208 18.95 10.27 -19.34
C GLY A 208 17.83 9.24 -19.26
N CYS A 209 17.41 8.87 -18.05
CA CYS A 209 16.30 7.93 -17.83
C CYS A 209 14.96 8.57 -18.21
N PRO A 210 14.08 7.87 -18.96
CA PRO A 210 12.78 8.41 -19.35
C PRO A 210 11.80 8.35 -18.17
N THR A 211 11.97 9.22 -17.17
CA THR A 211 11.16 9.24 -15.94
C THR A 211 9.66 9.39 -16.22
N TRP A 212 9.28 10.06 -17.30
CA TRP A 212 7.88 10.14 -17.75
C TRP A 212 7.28 8.77 -18.09
N LEU A 213 8.08 7.87 -18.67
CA LEU A 213 7.66 6.53 -19.05
C LEU A 213 7.59 5.63 -17.82
N ALA A 214 8.60 5.67 -16.96
CA ALA A 214 8.60 4.91 -15.72
C ALA A 214 7.45 5.33 -14.78
N ASN A 215 7.13 6.62 -14.70
CA ASN A 215 5.95 7.12 -13.97
C ASN A 215 4.63 6.59 -14.52
N MET A 216 4.53 6.29 -15.83
CA MET A 216 3.30 5.73 -16.39
C MET A 216 3.00 4.32 -15.84
N PHE A 217 4.05 3.53 -15.58
CA PHE A 217 3.92 2.15 -15.11
C PHE A 217 4.05 2.00 -13.61
N CYS A 218 4.78 2.89 -12.93
CA CYS A 218 5.13 2.75 -11.52
C CYS A 218 5.06 4.09 -10.77
N SER A 219 3.99 4.88 -11.00
CA SER A 219 3.79 6.15 -10.31
C SER A 219 3.76 6.02 -8.79
N CYS A 220 3.22 4.91 -8.26
CA CYS A 220 3.17 4.69 -6.81
C CYS A 220 4.55 4.59 -6.16
N ALA A 221 5.61 4.25 -6.92
CA ALA A 221 6.97 4.23 -6.42
C ALA A 221 7.73 5.54 -6.68
N LEU A 222 7.49 6.18 -7.84
CA LEU A 222 8.29 7.31 -8.31
C LEU A 222 7.70 8.68 -7.97
N SER A 223 6.38 8.80 -7.85
CA SER A 223 5.70 10.06 -7.57
C SER A 223 5.71 10.52 -6.11
N PRO A 224 5.76 9.64 -5.08
CA PRO A 224 5.89 10.09 -3.69
C PRO A 224 7.10 11.00 -3.46
N LYS A 225 6.99 11.93 -2.52
CA LYS A 225 8.11 12.79 -2.10
C LYS A 225 8.98 12.04 -1.10
N ASP A 226 10.26 12.42 -1.03
CA ASP A 226 11.14 11.85 -0.01
C ASP A 226 10.64 12.23 1.40
N GLY A 227 10.64 11.26 2.31
CA GLY A 227 10.09 11.40 3.66
C GLY A 227 8.56 11.42 3.74
N SER A 228 7.83 11.17 2.65
CA SER A 228 6.36 11.16 2.69
C SER A 228 5.79 9.82 3.17
N ALA A 229 4.59 9.86 3.75
CA ALA A 229 3.89 8.67 4.21
C ALA A 229 3.61 7.67 3.08
N GLU A 230 3.40 8.15 1.84
CA GLU A 230 3.24 7.29 0.67
C GLU A 230 4.53 6.54 0.31
N LEU A 231 5.70 7.13 0.58
CA LEU A 231 6.97 6.43 0.38
C LEU A 231 7.20 5.37 1.46
N GLU A 232 6.88 5.68 2.72
CA GLU A 232 6.92 4.71 3.81
C GLU A 232 5.93 3.55 3.60
N MET A 233 4.75 3.85 3.06
CA MET A 233 3.76 2.84 2.72
C MET A 233 4.22 1.91 1.59
N LEU A 234 4.92 2.44 0.58
CA LEU A 234 5.54 1.62 -0.47
C LEU A 234 6.52 0.59 0.13
N GLU A 235 7.37 1.03 1.06
CA GLU A 235 8.31 0.16 1.76
C GLU A 235 7.59 -0.89 2.59
N THR A 236 6.56 -0.47 3.33
CA THR A 236 5.73 -1.36 4.15
C THR A 236 5.06 -2.45 3.31
N TYR A 237 4.51 -2.10 2.14
CA TYR A 237 3.89 -3.07 1.24
C TYR A 237 4.92 -4.02 0.64
N ASN A 238 6.06 -3.50 0.19
CA ASN A 238 7.12 -4.32 -0.38
C ASN A 238 7.66 -5.33 0.65
N THR A 239 7.95 -4.89 1.88
CA THR A 239 8.32 -5.79 2.99
C THR A 239 7.21 -6.76 3.32
N GLY A 240 5.95 -6.32 3.31
CA GLY A 240 4.80 -7.19 3.49
C GLY A 240 4.74 -8.32 2.46
N TYR A 241 5.05 -8.05 1.18
CA TYR A 241 5.06 -9.07 0.13
C TYR A 241 6.14 -10.12 0.42
N GLN A 242 7.35 -9.66 0.77
CA GLN A 242 8.48 -10.52 1.12
C GLN A 242 8.14 -11.41 2.32
N VAL A 243 7.67 -10.82 3.42
CA VAL A 243 7.29 -11.55 4.64
C VAL A 243 6.15 -12.53 4.38
N GLY A 244 5.12 -12.12 3.65
CA GLY A 244 3.97 -12.99 3.38
C GLY A 244 4.33 -14.18 2.47
N MET A 245 5.21 -14.00 1.48
CA MET A 245 5.75 -15.12 0.69
C MET A 245 6.59 -16.07 1.53
N GLN A 246 7.43 -15.54 2.44
CA GLN A 246 8.18 -16.35 3.40
C GLN A 246 7.25 -17.16 4.31
N GLN A 247 6.24 -16.54 4.91
CA GLN A 247 5.25 -17.21 5.75
C GLN A 247 4.46 -18.28 4.99
N LEU A 248 4.12 -18.04 3.73
CA LEU A 248 3.43 -19.01 2.88
C LEU A 248 4.27 -20.29 2.72
N VAL A 249 5.55 -20.17 2.40
CA VAL A 249 6.46 -21.33 2.26
C VAL A 249 6.76 -21.96 3.62
N ASP A 250 7.03 -21.15 4.66
CA ASP A 250 7.37 -21.61 6.01
C ASP A 250 6.21 -22.30 6.74
N SER A 251 4.99 -22.17 6.23
CA SER A 251 3.85 -22.97 6.69
C SER A 251 4.00 -24.46 6.44
N GLY A 252 4.94 -24.87 5.57
CA GLY A 252 5.14 -26.26 5.15
C GLY A 252 4.05 -26.79 4.20
N ARG A 253 3.15 -25.91 3.72
CA ARG A 253 1.99 -26.26 2.88
C ARG A 253 2.34 -27.04 1.62
N TYR A 254 3.54 -26.86 1.07
CA TYR A 254 3.97 -27.46 -0.19
C TYR A 254 4.97 -28.62 -0.05
N ASP A 255 5.27 -29.02 1.18
CA ASP A 255 6.21 -30.10 1.51
C ASP A 255 5.46 -31.31 2.10
N THR A 256 4.27 -31.58 1.57
CA THR A 256 3.38 -32.65 2.04
C THR A 256 3.70 -34.03 1.44
N HIS A 257 4.49 -34.08 0.37
CA HIS A 257 4.94 -35.31 -0.28
C HIS A 257 6.33 -35.16 -0.90
N GLY A 258 7.06 -36.27 -1.02
CA GLY A 258 8.48 -36.24 -1.38
C GLY A 258 8.82 -35.88 -2.83
N ASN A 259 7.85 -35.77 -3.75
CA ASN A 259 8.08 -35.51 -5.17
C ASN A 259 7.79 -34.05 -5.60
N PHE A 260 7.53 -33.13 -4.65
CA PHE A 260 7.26 -31.72 -4.93
C PHE A 260 7.75 -30.87 -3.77
N THR A 261 8.20 -29.64 -4.05
CA THR A 261 8.49 -28.63 -3.02
C THR A 261 8.43 -27.24 -3.64
N VAL A 262 8.08 -26.23 -2.82
CA VAL A 262 8.25 -24.81 -3.16
C VAL A 262 9.34 -24.25 -2.29
N ILE A 263 10.35 -23.63 -2.91
CA ILE A 263 11.51 -23.08 -2.21
C ILE A 263 11.56 -21.59 -2.46
N LEU A 264 11.56 -20.81 -1.38
CA LEU A 264 11.75 -19.38 -1.44
C LEU A 264 13.22 -19.06 -1.76
N GLN A 265 13.44 -18.18 -2.73
CA GLN A 265 14.76 -17.74 -3.19
C GLN A 265 14.94 -16.23 -2.91
N PRO A 266 15.46 -15.85 -1.73
CA PRO A 266 15.52 -14.46 -1.27
C PRO A 266 16.69 -13.63 -1.82
N PHE A 267 17.49 -14.14 -2.76
CA PHE A 267 18.73 -13.47 -3.21
C PHE A 267 18.54 -12.03 -3.75
N LEU A 268 17.31 -11.62 -4.09
CA LEU A 268 16.99 -10.26 -4.53
C LEU A 268 16.51 -9.31 -3.41
N ARG A 269 16.20 -9.83 -2.21
CA ARG A 269 15.58 -9.05 -1.11
C ARG A 269 16.37 -7.79 -0.77
N GLY A 270 17.67 -7.96 -0.54
CA GLY A 270 18.64 -6.90 -0.25
C GLY A 270 19.51 -6.52 -1.44
N LEU A 271 18.94 -6.46 -2.65
CA LEU A 271 19.70 -6.04 -3.84
C LEU A 271 20.09 -4.55 -3.71
N SER A 272 21.39 -4.26 -3.74
CA SER A 272 21.88 -2.87 -3.80
C SER A 272 21.90 -2.37 -5.23
N LEU A 273 21.47 -1.12 -5.45
CA LEU A 273 21.58 -0.47 -6.77
C LEU A 273 23.06 -0.39 -7.19
N PRO A 274 23.45 -0.97 -8.34
CA PRO A 274 24.83 -0.90 -8.81
C PRO A 274 25.26 0.54 -9.07
N LYS A 275 26.45 0.90 -8.60
CA LYS A 275 27.02 2.24 -8.76
C LYS A 275 28.35 2.21 -9.52
N LEU A 276 28.61 3.28 -10.27
CA LEU A 276 29.91 3.59 -10.86
C LEU A 276 30.89 4.05 -9.76
N GLN A 277 32.17 4.19 -10.12
CA GLN A 277 33.21 4.68 -9.19
C GLN A 277 32.91 6.09 -8.65
N ASP A 278 32.17 6.90 -9.40
CA ASP A 278 31.75 8.25 -9.00
C ASP A 278 30.49 8.27 -8.10
N GLY A 279 29.96 7.09 -7.75
CA GLY A 279 28.79 6.93 -6.88
C GLY A 279 27.43 7.04 -7.58
N ARG A 280 27.38 7.37 -8.87
CA ARG A 280 26.12 7.41 -9.63
C ARG A 280 25.63 6.01 -10.00
N PRO A 281 24.31 5.78 -10.14
CA PRO A 281 23.77 4.52 -10.64
C PRO A 281 24.40 4.08 -11.98
N ASP A 282 24.84 2.83 -12.06
CA ASP A 282 25.40 2.25 -13.28
C ASP A 282 24.27 1.81 -14.22
N ARG A 283 23.96 2.65 -15.21
CA ARG A 283 22.92 2.42 -16.22
C ARG A 283 23.15 1.14 -17.05
N SER A 284 24.35 0.56 -17.08
CA SER A 284 24.62 -0.67 -17.85
C SER A 284 23.89 -1.91 -17.31
N TYR A 285 23.34 -1.85 -16.10
CA TYR A 285 22.50 -2.91 -15.51
C TYR A 285 21.02 -2.81 -15.90
N PHE A 286 20.61 -1.76 -16.61
CA PHE A 286 19.22 -1.49 -16.95
C PHE A 286 19.00 -1.45 -18.47
N ALA A 287 17.78 -1.78 -18.87
CA ALA A 287 17.30 -1.57 -20.22
C ALA A 287 17.10 -0.06 -20.49
N PRO A 288 16.80 0.36 -21.73
CA PRO A 288 16.71 1.78 -22.09
C PRO A 288 15.67 2.60 -21.30
N ASP A 289 14.67 1.97 -20.69
CA ASP A 289 13.66 2.64 -19.84
C ASP A 289 14.15 2.95 -18.41
N CYS A 290 15.33 2.46 -18.01
CA CYS A 290 15.80 2.49 -16.63
C CYS A 290 14.84 1.83 -15.63
N PHE A 291 14.04 0.88 -16.10
CA PHE A 291 13.06 0.15 -15.29
C PHE A 291 13.28 -1.36 -15.43
N HIS A 292 13.28 -1.88 -16.65
CA HIS A 292 13.63 -3.27 -16.90
C HIS A 292 15.14 -3.48 -16.78
N LEU A 293 15.54 -4.72 -16.52
CA LEU A 293 16.92 -5.09 -16.29
C LEU A 293 17.62 -5.46 -17.61
N SER A 294 18.89 -5.12 -17.75
CA SER A 294 19.69 -5.47 -18.92
C SER A 294 20.13 -6.93 -18.88
N GLN A 295 20.68 -7.44 -19.99
CA GLN A 295 21.31 -8.76 -20.01
C GLN A 295 22.45 -8.91 -18.98
N LYS A 296 23.10 -7.81 -18.57
CA LYS A 296 24.13 -7.82 -17.51
C LYS A 296 23.52 -8.15 -16.16
N ALA A 297 22.40 -7.52 -15.80
CA ALA A 297 21.68 -7.81 -14.58
C ALA A 297 21.04 -9.21 -14.62
N HIS A 298 20.43 -9.61 -15.74
CA HIS A 298 19.89 -10.96 -15.93
C HIS A 298 20.95 -12.06 -15.76
N THR A 299 22.18 -11.82 -16.21
CA THR A 299 23.33 -12.73 -15.99
C THR A 299 23.57 -12.95 -14.50
N LEU A 300 23.60 -11.87 -13.70
CA LEU A 300 23.83 -11.96 -12.27
C LEU A 300 22.63 -12.55 -11.52
N MET A 301 21.41 -12.29 -11.97
CA MET A 301 20.21 -12.94 -11.44
C MET A 301 20.22 -14.46 -11.65
N ALA A 302 20.64 -14.93 -12.83
CA ALA A 302 20.76 -16.35 -13.12
C ALA A 302 21.78 -17.03 -12.20
N ARG A 303 22.93 -16.40 -11.95
CA ARG A 303 23.96 -16.91 -11.02
C ARG A 303 23.48 -16.86 -9.57
N GLY A 304 22.81 -15.78 -9.17
CA GLY A 304 22.23 -15.63 -7.85
C GLY A 304 21.20 -16.72 -7.56
N LEU A 305 20.27 -16.97 -8.49
CA LEU A 305 19.28 -18.04 -8.37
C LEU A 305 19.93 -19.43 -8.29
N TRP A 306 20.91 -19.71 -9.15
CA TRP A 306 21.64 -20.97 -9.10
C TRP A 306 22.29 -21.21 -7.73
N ASN A 307 22.99 -20.20 -7.20
CA ASN A 307 23.60 -20.32 -5.88
C ASN A 307 22.56 -20.56 -4.79
N ASN A 308 21.46 -19.79 -4.83
CA ASN A 308 20.40 -19.91 -3.84
C ASN A 308 19.72 -21.30 -3.86
N MET A 309 19.62 -21.95 -5.03
CA MET A 309 19.16 -23.35 -5.14
C MET A 309 20.10 -24.36 -4.47
N LEU A 310 21.39 -24.05 -4.33
CA LEU A 310 22.41 -24.90 -3.73
C LEU A 310 22.78 -24.51 -2.28
N GLU A 311 22.21 -23.42 -1.76
CA GLU A 311 22.39 -22.98 -0.38
C GLU A 311 21.35 -23.60 0.57
N PRO A 312 21.74 -24.04 1.79
CA PRO A 312 20.81 -24.59 2.78
C PRO A 312 19.65 -23.65 3.11
N LEU A 313 18.45 -24.21 3.28
CA LEU A 313 17.33 -23.47 3.86
C LEU A 313 17.68 -22.99 5.27
N GLY A 314 17.24 -21.77 5.62
CA GLY A 314 17.63 -21.08 6.86
C GLY A 314 18.99 -20.34 6.78
N SER A 315 19.76 -20.52 5.71
CA SER A 315 21.04 -19.83 5.50
C SER A 315 21.26 -19.43 4.04
N LYS A 316 20.17 -19.18 3.32
CA LYS A 316 20.21 -18.67 1.94
C LYS A 316 20.68 -17.22 1.92
N THR A 317 21.51 -16.88 0.94
CA THR A 317 21.91 -15.50 0.67
C THR A 317 20.68 -14.67 0.31
N SER A 318 20.45 -13.58 1.05
CA SER A 318 19.33 -12.64 0.82
C SER A 318 19.76 -11.26 0.32
N THR A 319 21.07 -11.01 0.25
CA THR A 319 21.64 -9.70 -0.10
C THR A 319 22.67 -9.91 -1.20
N GLN A 320 22.57 -9.15 -2.29
CA GLN A 320 23.45 -9.28 -3.45
C GLN A 320 24.02 -7.93 -3.85
N ASN A 321 25.33 -7.91 -4.17
CA ASN A 321 26.01 -6.75 -4.73
C ASN A 321 26.42 -7.05 -6.17
N PHE A 322 25.59 -6.63 -7.11
CA PHE A 322 25.85 -6.86 -8.53
C PHE A 322 27.11 -6.15 -9.06
N THR A 323 27.56 -5.07 -8.42
CA THR A 323 28.83 -4.42 -8.80
C THR A 323 30.05 -5.29 -8.48
N ALA A 324 30.00 -6.04 -7.38
CA ALA A 324 31.07 -6.99 -7.03
C ALA A 324 31.07 -8.24 -7.93
N GLY A 325 29.96 -8.49 -8.64
CA GLY A 325 29.73 -9.72 -9.38
C GLY A 325 29.15 -10.81 -8.49
N VAL A 326 28.76 -11.93 -9.13
CA VAL A 326 28.26 -13.13 -8.46
C VAL A 326 29.01 -14.31 -9.06
N ASP A 327 29.76 -15.03 -8.23
CA ASP A 327 30.48 -16.24 -8.61
C ASP A 327 29.59 -17.46 -8.44
N LEU A 328 29.68 -18.44 -9.34
CA LEU A 328 28.88 -19.67 -9.23
C LEU A 328 29.46 -20.59 -8.17
N ILE A 329 28.60 -21.10 -7.30
CA ILE A 329 28.93 -22.22 -6.41
C ILE A 329 28.64 -23.55 -7.10
N CYS A 330 29.38 -24.58 -6.70
CA CYS A 330 29.26 -25.92 -7.25
C CYS A 330 28.75 -26.91 -6.20
N PRO A 331 27.88 -27.86 -6.58
CA PRO A 331 27.57 -28.99 -5.71
C PRO A 331 28.86 -29.75 -5.36
N SER A 332 29.01 -30.16 -4.10
CA SER A 332 30.12 -31.02 -3.68
C SER A 332 29.75 -32.50 -3.83
N GLU A 333 30.75 -33.38 -3.85
CA GLU A 333 30.49 -34.84 -3.85
C GLU A 333 29.70 -35.30 -2.62
N THR A 334 29.87 -34.61 -1.48
CA THR A 334 29.19 -34.91 -0.23
C THR A 334 27.78 -34.30 -0.13
N VAL A 335 27.50 -33.24 -0.88
CA VAL A 335 26.19 -32.56 -0.92
C VAL A 335 25.84 -32.22 -2.38
N PRO A 336 25.59 -33.22 -3.24
CA PRO A 336 25.39 -33.02 -4.68
C PRO A 336 23.97 -32.56 -5.05
N PHE A 337 23.14 -32.19 -4.06
CA PHE A 337 21.69 -32.04 -4.21
C PHE A 337 21.26 -30.58 -4.28
N ILE A 338 20.16 -30.32 -4.98
CA ILE A 338 19.37 -29.10 -4.80
C ILE A 338 18.87 -29.08 -3.34
N ARG A 339 19.01 -27.93 -2.66
CA ARG A 339 18.75 -27.84 -1.22
C ARG A 339 17.27 -27.68 -0.94
N THR A 340 16.71 -28.60 -0.17
CA THR A 340 15.32 -28.66 0.30
C THR A 340 15.27 -28.54 1.81
N ALA A 341 14.08 -28.47 2.40
CA ALA A 341 13.95 -28.42 3.87
C ALA A 341 14.60 -29.64 4.54
N VAL A 342 14.30 -30.85 4.05
CA VAL A 342 14.78 -32.11 4.62
C VAL A 342 16.30 -32.22 4.54
N ASN A 343 16.90 -32.04 3.36
CA ASN A 343 18.34 -32.22 3.20
C ASN A 343 19.16 -31.03 3.77
N SER A 344 18.50 -29.93 4.15
CA SER A 344 19.10 -28.82 4.90
C SER A 344 18.99 -28.97 6.42
N GLY A 345 18.24 -29.95 6.94
CA GLY A 345 17.92 -30.04 8.36
C GLY A 345 17.02 -28.89 8.85
N TYR A 346 16.28 -28.26 7.93
CA TYR A 346 15.40 -27.14 8.25
C TYR A 346 14.05 -27.66 8.75
N THR A 347 13.62 -27.16 9.91
CA THR A 347 12.29 -27.44 10.45
C THR A 347 11.41 -26.23 10.20
N PHE A 348 10.30 -26.44 9.50
CA PHE A 348 9.31 -25.39 9.30
C PHE A 348 8.80 -24.90 10.66
N PRO A 349 8.81 -23.58 10.93
CA PRO A 349 8.30 -23.04 12.20
C PRO A 349 6.79 -23.28 12.36
N GLY A 350 6.11 -23.70 11.29
CA GLY A 350 4.66 -23.89 11.26
C GLY A 350 3.93 -22.53 11.15
N PRO A 351 2.60 -22.55 10.99
CA PRO A 351 1.83 -21.33 11.09
C PRO A 351 2.03 -20.69 12.47
N PRO A 352 2.12 -19.35 12.58
CA PRO A 352 2.20 -18.68 13.87
C PRO A 352 1.02 -19.14 14.76
N PRO A 353 1.23 -19.28 16.08
CA PRO A 353 0.18 -19.72 16.98
C PRO A 353 -1.07 -18.83 16.83
N THR A 354 -2.24 -19.46 16.74
CA THR A 354 -3.51 -18.72 16.72
C THR A 354 -3.56 -17.84 17.97
N PRO A 355 -3.69 -16.51 17.84
CA PRO A 355 -3.80 -15.63 18.99
C PRO A 355 -4.93 -16.12 19.91
N ALA A 356 -4.71 -16.01 21.22
CA ALA A 356 -5.76 -16.32 22.18
C ALA A 356 -7.03 -15.49 21.86
N PRO A 357 -8.24 -16.01 22.14
CA PRO A 357 -9.47 -15.26 21.92
C PRO A 357 -9.38 -13.89 22.58
N VAL A 358 -9.58 -12.83 21.80
CA VAL A 358 -9.55 -11.46 22.30
C VAL A 358 -10.69 -11.29 23.31
N GLN A 359 -10.36 -11.12 24.59
CA GLN A 359 -11.36 -11.01 25.65
C GLN A 359 -11.96 -9.61 25.76
N ASN A 360 -11.23 -8.59 25.29
CA ASN A 360 -11.63 -7.19 25.33
C ASN A 360 -10.79 -6.36 24.33
N TRP A 361 -11.18 -5.11 24.10
CA TRP A 361 -10.53 -4.21 23.15
C TRP A 361 -9.70 -3.11 23.84
N GLY A 362 -9.14 -3.43 25.01
CA GLY A 362 -8.30 -2.52 25.78
C GLY A 362 -6.86 -2.42 25.27
N SER A 363 -6.13 -1.44 25.79
CA SER A 363 -4.74 -1.14 25.45
C SER A 363 -3.85 -1.16 26.68
N ASP A 364 -2.57 -1.43 26.46
CA ASP A 364 -1.54 -1.41 27.48
C ASP A 364 -0.89 -0.02 27.51
N PHE A 365 -0.53 0.46 28.70
CA PHE A 365 0.00 1.80 28.91
C PHE A 365 1.43 1.75 29.43
N SER A 366 2.36 2.31 28.67
CA SER A 366 3.80 2.25 28.94
C SER A 366 4.47 3.63 29.15
N CYS A 367 3.68 4.71 29.18
CA CYS A 367 4.25 6.05 29.28
C CYS A 367 4.82 6.34 30.67
N SER A 368 6.04 6.90 30.70
CA SER A 368 6.73 7.29 31.92
C SER A 368 6.44 8.74 32.33
N ASN A 369 6.30 9.65 31.36
CA ASN A 369 6.07 11.07 31.61
C ASN A 369 4.58 11.38 31.71
N THR A 370 3.99 11.18 32.89
CA THR A 370 2.55 11.38 33.14
C THR A 370 2.22 12.56 34.06
N ALA A 371 3.24 13.28 34.54
CA ALA A 371 3.05 14.32 35.55
C ALA A 371 2.33 15.57 34.99
N PRO A 372 1.47 16.22 35.81
CA PRO A 372 0.88 17.50 35.45
C PRO A 372 1.92 18.60 35.29
N SER A 373 1.52 19.73 34.72
CA SER A 373 2.35 20.93 34.70
C SER A 373 2.54 21.47 36.13
N ASN A 374 3.70 22.09 36.38
CA ASN A 374 4.03 22.67 37.70
C ASN A 374 3.04 23.75 38.17
N SER A 375 2.37 24.38 37.21
CA SER A 375 1.27 25.33 37.42
C SER A 375 0.26 25.13 36.30
N VAL A 376 -1.00 25.47 36.55
CA VAL A 376 -2.05 25.42 35.52
C VAL A 376 -1.60 26.28 34.33
N PRO A 377 -1.47 25.70 33.12
CA PRO A 377 -0.95 26.44 31.97
C PRO A 377 -1.93 27.53 31.56
N THR A 378 -1.41 28.68 31.13
CA THR A 378 -2.21 29.79 30.59
C THR A 378 -2.31 29.76 29.07
N SER A 379 -1.54 28.89 28.42
CA SER A 379 -1.43 28.78 26.97
C SER A 379 -1.74 27.36 26.52
N ALA A 380 -2.58 27.22 25.49
CA ALA A 380 -2.98 25.96 24.86
C ALA A 380 -1.76 25.20 24.32
N HIS A 381 -0.69 25.93 23.98
CA HIS A 381 0.56 25.40 23.44
C HIS A 381 1.46 24.76 24.51
N LYS A 382 1.10 24.87 25.79
CA LYS A 382 1.84 24.32 26.94
C LYS A 382 1.00 23.35 27.78
N VAL A 383 -0.13 22.90 27.26
CA VAL A 383 -1.03 21.95 27.95
C VAL A 383 -0.46 20.55 27.85
N ARG A 384 -0.19 19.91 28.98
CA ARG A 384 0.13 18.49 29.06
C ARG A 384 -1.16 17.68 29.14
N PRO A 385 -1.16 16.38 28.78
CA PRO A 385 -2.35 15.55 28.92
C PRO A 385 -2.93 15.52 30.35
N ALA A 386 -2.07 15.58 31.37
CA ALA A 386 -2.48 15.61 32.79
C ALA A 386 -3.14 16.94 33.22
N ASP A 387 -3.01 18.02 32.43
CA ASP A 387 -3.64 19.30 32.72
C ASP A 387 -5.11 19.35 32.28
N ILE A 388 -5.54 18.45 31.38
CA ILE A 388 -6.93 18.36 30.92
C ILE A 388 -7.83 17.94 32.09
N LYS A 389 -8.84 18.76 32.38
CA LYS A 389 -9.82 18.51 33.45
C LYS A 389 -11.18 18.08 32.92
N VAL A 390 -11.56 18.53 31.73
CA VAL A 390 -12.87 18.26 31.14
C VAL A 390 -12.71 17.74 29.72
N VAL A 391 -13.41 16.65 29.39
CA VAL A 391 -13.59 16.17 28.02
C VAL A 391 -15.02 16.39 27.56
N ALA A 392 -15.20 16.73 26.29
CA ALA A 392 -16.51 16.91 25.66
C ALA A 392 -16.50 16.45 24.21
N ALA A 393 -17.68 16.10 23.66
CA ALA A 393 -17.77 15.63 22.30
C ALA A 393 -19.02 16.10 21.57
N LEU A 394 -18.80 16.50 20.32
CA LEU A 394 -19.79 17.00 19.35
C LEU A 394 -19.77 16.07 18.13
N GLY A 395 -20.93 15.74 17.58
CA GLY A 395 -20.98 14.92 16.38
C GLY A 395 -22.29 14.18 16.13
N ASP A 396 -22.16 13.04 15.46
CA ASP A 396 -23.28 12.20 15.04
C ASP A 396 -23.30 10.83 15.76
N SER A 397 -23.84 9.82 15.08
CA SER A 397 -23.99 8.45 15.58
C SER A 397 -22.66 7.77 15.91
N LEU A 398 -21.56 8.12 15.23
CA LEU A 398 -20.24 7.56 15.54
C LEU A 398 -19.72 8.12 16.87
N THR A 399 -19.95 9.39 17.17
CA THR A 399 -19.61 10.00 18.46
C THR A 399 -20.54 9.52 19.58
N ALA A 400 -21.78 9.15 19.25
CA ALA A 400 -22.73 8.53 20.19
C ALA A 400 -22.51 7.02 20.39
N ALA A 401 -21.56 6.39 19.67
CA ALA A 401 -21.31 4.95 19.68
C ALA A 401 -22.56 4.11 19.39
N PHE A 402 -23.32 4.53 18.38
CA PHE A 402 -24.50 3.85 17.90
C PHE A 402 -24.16 2.41 17.49
N GLY A 403 -24.78 1.44 18.15
CA GLY A 403 -24.62 0.02 17.86
C GLY A 403 -23.26 -0.57 18.21
N ALA A 404 -22.36 0.14 18.92
CA ALA A 404 -20.97 -0.31 19.09
C ALA A 404 -20.83 -1.72 19.71
N LYS A 405 -21.69 -2.09 20.65
CA LYS A 405 -21.67 -3.43 21.30
C LYS A 405 -22.80 -4.36 20.84
N SER A 406 -23.57 -3.96 19.83
CA SER A 406 -24.76 -4.71 19.41
C SER A 406 -24.40 -6.07 18.84
N GLN A 407 -25.06 -7.11 19.34
CA GLN A 407 -24.93 -8.49 18.84
C GLN A 407 -26.06 -8.86 17.87
N SER A 408 -27.07 -8.00 17.73
CA SER A 408 -28.21 -8.21 16.84
C SER A 408 -28.75 -6.89 16.28
N LEU A 409 -29.55 -6.96 15.21
CA LEU A 409 -30.22 -5.79 14.64
C LEU A 409 -31.26 -5.18 15.58
N VAL A 410 -31.80 -5.95 16.52
CA VAL A 410 -32.76 -5.46 17.52
C VAL A 410 -32.07 -4.48 18.48
N GLU A 411 -30.80 -4.74 18.81
CA GLU A 411 -30.00 -3.89 19.68
C GLU A 411 -29.34 -2.71 18.95
N LEU A 412 -29.37 -2.68 17.62
CA LEU A 412 -28.63 -1.72 16.80
C LEU A 412 -28.97 -0.26 17.16
N SER A 413 -30.21 0.04 17.53
CA SER A 413 -30.66 1.38 17.92
C SER A 413 -30.09 1.89 19.25
N THR A 414 -29.32 1.07 19.96
CA THR A 414 -28.71 1.42 21.24
C THR A 414 -27.45 2.26 21.03
N GLU A 415 -27.41 3.43 21.67
CA GLU A 415 -26.20 4.28 21.73
C GLU A 415 -25.34 3.87 22.92
N TYR A 416 -24.22 3.18 22.69
CA TYR A 416 -23.31 2.71 23.75
C TYR A 416 -22.29 3.77 24.13
N ARG A 417 -22.78 4.94 24.58
CA ARG A 417 -21.95 6.14 24.80
C ARG A 417 -20.76 5.87 25.73
N GLY A 418 -20.87 4.95 26.66
CA GLY A 418 -19.79 4.54 27.56
C GLY A 418 -18.54 3.97 26.87
N VAL A 419 -18.65 3.44 25.65
CA VAL A 419 -17.52 2.94 24.84
C VAL A 419 -17.23 3.82 23.62
N SER A 420 -17.75 5.05 23.59
CA SER A 420 -17.44 6.01 22.53
C SER A 420 -15.95 6.32 22.47
N TRP A 421 -15.37 6.29 21.27
CA TRP A 421 -13.93 6.41 21.07
C TRP A 421 -13.39 7.76 21.57
N SER A 422 -14.20 8.82 21.47
CA SER A 422 -13.82 10.19 21.81
C SER A 422 -14.18 10.61 23.24
N ILE A 423 -15.14 9.95 23.89
CA ILE A 423 -15.70 10.44 25.17
C ILE A 423 -16.22 9.35 26.12
N GLY A 424 -16.16 8.07 25.76
CA GLY A 424 -16.57 6.97 26.63
C GLY A 424 -15.66 6.82 27.85
N GLY A 425 -16.25 6.46 28.99
CA GLY A 425 -15.57 6.31 30.28
C GLY A 425 -15.80 4.97 30.97
N ASP A 426 -16.41 3.99 30.29
CA ASP A 426 -16.65 2.66 30.84
C ASP A 426 -15.34 1.93 31.11
N ASP A 427 -15.30 1.19 32.23
CA ASP A 427 -14.18 0.38 32.70
C ASP A 427 -12.81 1.11 32.69
N THR A 428 -11.73 0.33 32.49
CA THR A 428 -10.33 0.79 32.48
C THR A 428 -9.77 0.79 31.06
N LEU A 429 -8.64 1.47 30.84
CA LEU A 429 -7.94 1.45 29.54
C LEU A 429 -7.58 0.02 29.11
N GLU A 430 -7.19 -0.81 30.06
CA GLU A 430 -6.79 -2.20 29.83
C GLU A 430 -7.94 -3.10 29.32
N THR A 431 -9.18 -2.63 29.43
CA THR A 431 -10.38 -3.36 29.00
C THR A 431 -11.14 -2.65 27.87
N VAL A 432 -11.24 -1.33 27.93
CA VAL A 432 -12.00 -0.50 26.98
C VAL A 432 -11.14 0.70 26.62
N THR A 433 -10.65 0.75 25.39
CA THR A 433 -9.84 1.90 24.93
C THR A 433 -10.73 3.02 24.41
N THR A 434 -10.67 4.16 25.08
CA THR A 434 -11.31 5.42 24.70
C THR A 434 -10.35 6.58 25.01
N LEU A 435 -10.53 7.73 24.36
CA LEU A 435 -9.72 8.91 24.63
C LEU A 435 -9.73 9.30 26.13
N PRO A 436 -10.89 9.32 26.85
CA PRO A 436 -10.88 9.56 28.29
C PRO A 436 -10.20 8.47 29.11
N ASN A 437 -10.29 7.20 28.71
CA ASN A 437 -9.59 6.11 29.43
C ASN A 437 -8.08 6.22 29.29
N ILE A 438 -7.57 6.73 28.16
CA ILE A 438 -6.15 7.08 28.00
C ILE A 438 -5.80 8.28 28.89
N LEU A 439 -6.59 9.36 28.85
CA LEU A 439 -6.37 10.56 29.68
C LEU A 439 -6.39 10.26 31.19
N LYS A 440 -7.22 9.31 31.66
CA LYS A 440 -7.24 8.86 33.06
C LYS A 440 -5.90 8.32 33.56
N LYS A 441 -5.00 7.88 32.67
CA LYS A 441 -3.63 7.48 33.03
C LYS A 441 -2.70 8.66 33.35
N PHE A 442 -3.08 9.86 32.91
CA PHE A 442 -2.39 11.11 33.19
C PHE A 442 -3.09 11.94 34.27
N ASN A 443 -4.42 11.99 34.23
CA ASN A 443 -5.26 12.66 35.23
C ASN A 443 -6.49 11.80 35.56
N PRO A 444 -6.49 11.09 36.71
CA PRO A 444 -7.60 10.22 37.09
C PRO A 444 -8.91 10.98 37.37
N ASP A 445 -8.85 12.28 37.61
CA ASP A 445 -9.98 13.14 37.96
C ASP A 445 -10.62 13.84 36.75
N VAL A 446 -10.27 13.44 35.53
CA VAL A 446 -10.88 14.02 34.31
C VAL A 446 -12.39 13.78 34.28
N GLN A 447 -13.17 14.80 33.94
CA GLN A 447 -14.63 14.82 33.99
C GLN A 447 -15.27 14.95 32.60
N GLY A 448 -16.59 14.78 32.52
CA GLY A 448 -17.38 14.98 31.29
C GLY A 448 -17.55 13.74 30.41
N MET A 449 -16.92 12.60 30.77
CA MET A 449 -17.05 11.34 30.03
C MET A 449 -18.46 10.73 30.12
N SER A 450 -18.89 10.06 29.05
CA SER A 450 -20.13 9.28 29.04
C SER A 450 -19.94 7.89 29.63
N LYS A 451 -20.98 7.35 30.27
CA LYS A 451 -21.02 5.97 30.80
C LYS A 451 -22.27 5.23 30.33
N GLY A 452 -22.17 3.91 30.21
CA GLY A 452 -23.29 3.05 29.86
C GLY A 452 -23.94 3.39 28.51
N THR A 453 -25.28 3.37 28.47
CA THR A 453 -26.06 3.52 27.24
C THR A 453 -27.07 4.67 27.30
N GLY A 454 -27.43 5.18 26.11
CA GLY A 454 -28.43 6.24 25.97
C GLY A 454 -27.97 7.58 26.54
N LYS A 455 -28.92 8.46 26.86
CA LYS A 455 -28.65 9.87 27.21
C LYS A 455 -28.51 10.15 28.71
N LYS A 456 -28.87 9.20 29.57
CA LYS A 456 -28.97 9.43 31.03
C LYS A 456 -27.61 9.75 31.66
N GLU A 457 -26.57 9.04 31.24
CA GLU A 457 -25.20 9.18 31.73
C GLU A 457 -24.27 9.64 30.59
N ALA A 458 -24.76 10.52 29.73
CA ALA A 458 -24.02 10.99 28.55
C ALA A 458 -22.88 11.96 28.88
N GLY A 459 -22.77 12.48 30.11
CA GLY A 459 -21.80 13.53 30.43
C GLY A 459 -21.91 14.70 29.44
N PHE A 460 -20.77 15.12 28.88
CA PHE A 460 -20.69 16.15 27.83
C PHE A 460 -20.62 15.56 26.41
N ASN A 461 -21.12 14.33 26.21
CA ASN A 461 -21.39 13.79 24.89
C ASN A 461 -22.74 14.30 24.36
N VAL A 462 -22.72 15.43 23.65
CA VAL A 462 -23.91 16.06 23.08
C VAL A 462 -24.20 15.60 21.64
N ALA A 463 -23.49 14.59 21.16
CA ALA A 463 -23.68 14.05 19.81
C ALA A 463 -25.07 13.46 19.61
N VAL A 464 -25.60 13.59 18.39
CA VAL A 464 -26.95 13.16 18.02
C VAL A 464 -26.89 12.26 16.79
N SER A 465 -27.37 11.02 16.92
CA SER A 465 -27.44 10.09 15.79
C SER A 465 -28.21 10.69 14.60
N GLY A 466 -27.63 10.59 13.40
CA GLY A 466 -28.16 11.18 12.16
C GLY A 466 -27.92 12.69 12.01
N ALA A 467 -27.19 13.33 12.94
CA ALA A 467 -26.86 14.75 12.82
C ALA A 467 -25.99 15.04 11.59
N LYS A 468 -26.21 16.23 11.05
CA LYS A 468 -25.45 16.84 9.97
C LYS A 468 -24.74 18.09 10.47
N ILE A 469 -23.79 18.59 9.71
CA ILE A 469 -22.98 19.76 10.07
C ILE A 469 -23.84 20.99 10.45
N SER A 470 -24.99 21.18 9.80
CA SER A 470 -25.91 22.29 10.08
C SER A 470 -26.51 22.28 11.49
N GLN A 471 -26.46 21.14 12.18
CA GLN A 471 -26.97 20.97 13.54
C GLN A 471 -25.88 21.10 14.62
N ILE A 472 -24.59 21.11 14.24
CA ILE A 472 -23.49 21.24 15.21
C ILE A 472 -23.52 22.57 15.98
N PRO A 473 -23.88 23.74 15.40
CA PRO A 473 -24.00 24.98 16.19
C PRO A 473 -24.96 24.85 17.39
N ALA A 474 -26.06 24.11 17.23
CA ALA A 474 -27.00 23.86 18.33
C ALA A 474 -26.41 22.90 19.38
N GLN A 475 -25.63 21.89 18.97
CA GLN A 475 -24.90 21.04 19.91
C GLN A 475 -23.84 21.84 20.69
N VAL A 476 -23.11 22.75 20.01
CA VAL A 476 -22.13 23.64 20.66
C VAL A 476 -22.81 24.53 21.70
N ARG A 477 -23.96 25.15 21.38
CA ARG A 477 -24.72 25.94 22.37
C ARG A 477 -25.08 25.10 23.59
N SER A 478 -25.64 23.92 23.35
CA SER A 478 -26.05 22.99 24.43
C SER A 478 -24.86 22.57 25.30
N LEU A 479 -23.69 22.35 24.69
CA LEU A 479 -22.46 22.01 25.40
C LEU A 479 -21.97 23.17 26.29
N ILE A 480 -21.95 24.39 25.75
CA ILE A 480 -21.53 25.58 26.49
C ILE A 480 -22.45 25.79 27.70
N ASP A 481 -23.76 25.69 27.51
CA ASP A 481 -24.74 25.82 28.58
C ASP A 481 -24.54 24.73 29.65
N ALA A 482 -24.40 23.47 29.23
CA ALA A 482 -24.15 22.37 30.15
C ALA A 482 -22.87 22.55 30.97
N MET A 483 -21.76 23.00 30.36
CA MET A 483 -20.51 23.24 31.10
C MET A 483 -20.60 24.42 32.08
N LYS A 484 -21.40 25.45 31.78
CA LYS A 484 -21.61 26.61 32.67
C LYS A 484 -22.52 26.26 33.86
N GLU A 485 -23.45 25.33 33.66
CA GLU A 485 -24.41 24.90 34.67
C GLU A 485 -23.87 23.79 35.58
N ASP A 486 -22.85 23.04 35.15
CA ASP A 486 -22.27 21.95 35.92
C ASP A 486 -21.36 22.48 37.05
N PRO A 487 -21.72 22.30 38.34
CA PRO A 487 -20.94 22.79 39.46
C PRO A 487 -19.58 22.10 39.62
N ALA A 488 -19.35 20.97 38.95
CA ALA A 488 -18.09 20.25 38.99
C ALA A 488 -17.05 20.77 37.98
N VAL A 489 -17.45 21.69 37.09
CA VAL A 489 -16.58 22.32 36.09
C VAL A 489 -16.27 23.76 36.51
N ASP A 490 -14.99 24.08 36.70
CA ASP A 490 -14.57 25.48 36.72
C ASP A 490 -14.52 25.98 35.27
N PHE A 491 -15.63 26.58 34.83
CA PHE A 491 -15.81 27.00 33.44
C PHE A 491 -14.71 27.97 32.97
N GLU A 492 -14.18 28.81 33.86
CA GLU A 492 -13.14 29.78 33.51
C GLU A 492 -11.73 29.19 33.56
N ASN A 493 -11.46 28.30 34.52
CA ASN A 493 -10.09 27.87 34.81
C ASN A 493 -9.73 26.45 34.36
N ASP A 494 -10.68 25.54 34.18
CA ASP A 494 -10.38 24.18 33.78
C ASP A 494 -9.96 24.09 32.30
N TRP A 495 -8.92 23.31 32.00
CA TRP A 495 -8.61 22.98 30.60
C TRP A 495 -9.61 21.98 30.04
N LYS A 496 -10.21 22.34 28.91
CA LYS A 496 -11.25 21.58 28.23
C LYS A 496 -10.72 21.02 26.92
N LEU A 497 -10.93 19.73 26.69
CA LEU A 497 -10.65 19.05 25.42
C LEU A 497 -11.97 18.70 24.74
N VAL A 498 -12.28 19.39 23.64
CA VAL A 498 -13.51 19.18 22.87
C VAL A 498 -13.19 18.41 21.60
N THR A 499 -13.84 17.28 21.36
CA THR A 499 -13.68 16.49 20.13
C THR A 499 -14.89 16.64 19.22
N LEU A 500 -14.69 17.10 17.99
CA LEU A 500 -15.73 17.30 16.98
C LEU A 500 -15.49 16.37 15.80
N PHE A 501 -16.47 15.51 15.51
CA PHE A 501 -16.47 14.66 14.33
C PHE A 501 -17.86 14.59 13.69
N ILE A 502 -17.95 14.96 12.42
CA ILE A 502 -19.20 15.13 11.69
C ILE A 502 -18.96 15.10 10.17
N GLY A 503 -20.02 14.88 9.39
CA GLY A 503 -20.02 15.02 7.93
C GLY A 503 -20.38 13.73 7.18
N GLY A 504 -20.41 12.58 7.85
CA GLY A 504 -20.81 11.31 7.23
C GLY A 504 -22.24 11.37 6.70
N ASN A 505 -23.17 11.87 7.53
CA ASN A 505 -24.57 12.03 7.13
C ASN A 505 -24.77 13.06 6.02
N ASP A 506 -23.95 14.12 5.98
CA ASP A 506 -23.97 15.11 4.89
C ASP A 506 -23.55 14.47 3.56
N LEU A 507 -22.46 13.70 3.55
CA LEU A 507 -21.99 12.98 2.37
C LEU A 507 -23.00 11.91 1.92
N CYS A 508 -23.52 11.13 2.85
CA CYS A 508 -24.52 10.09 2.57
C CYS A 508 -25.86 10.63 2.07
N GLN A 509 -26.13 11.94 2.25
CA GLN A 509 -27.35 12.61 1.80
C GLN A 509 -27.09 13.67 0.72
N TYR A 510 -25.85 13.82 0.26
CA TYR A 510 -25.44 14.87 -0.69
C TYR A 510 -26.28 14.87 -1.98
N CYS A 511 -26.56 13.69 -2.52
CA CYS A 511 -27.32 13.53 -3.75
C CYS A 511 -28.81 13.90 -3.61
N ASN A 512 -29.34 13.95 -2.38
CA ASN A 512 -30.74 14.35 -2.11
C ASN A 512 -30.90 15.88 -2.06
N ASP A 513 -29.90 16.60 -1.57
CA ASP A 513 -29.85 18.06 -1.58
C ASP A 513 -28.40 18.57 -1.66
N ARG A 514 -27.94 18.79 -2.90
CA ARG A 514 -26.57 19.22 -3.20
C ARG A 514 -26.24 20.61 -2.67
N ALA A 515 -27.25 21.48 -2.54
CA ALA A 515 -27.06 22.85 -2.08
C ALA A 515 -26.87 22.85 -0.56
N MET A 516 -27.78 22.19 0.17
CA MET A 516 -27.71 22.07 1.62
C MET A 516 -26.41 21.39 2.06
N HIS A 517 -26.02 20.30 1.40
CA HIS A 517 -24.80 19.53 1.71
C HIS A 517 -23.59 19.95 0.86
N SER A 518 -23.55 21.18 0.36
CA SER A 518 -22.38 21.67 -0.38
C SER A 518 -21.16 21.82 0.54
N PRO A 519 -19.92 21.65 0.02
CA PRO A 519 -18.70 21.86 0.80
C PRO A 519 -18.63 23.26 1.43
N LYS A 520 -19.20 24.28 0.75
CA LYS A 520 -19.29 25.64 1.27
C LYS A 520 -20.19 25.73 2.50
N ASN A 521 -21.38 25.13 2.48
CA ASN A 521 -22.28 25.12 3.65
C ASN A 521 -21.70 24.29 4.79
N TYR A 522 -21.05 23.17 4.48
CA TYR A 522 -20.31 22.38 5.45
C TYR A 522 -19.24 23.22 6.16
N SER A 523 -18.36 23.89 5.40
CA SER A 523 -17.34 24.79 5.94
C SER A 523 -17.93 25.96 6.75
N TYR A 524 -19.03 26.55 6.27
CA TYR A 524 -19.71 27.65 6.97
C TYR A 524 -20.23 27.24 8.36
N HIS A 525 -20.88 26.09 8.46
CA HIS A 525 -21.39 25.61 9.75
C HIS A 525 -20.29 25.12 10.68
N MET A 526 -19.21 24.54 10.14
CA MET A 526 -17.99 24.23 10.90
C MET A 526 -17.39 25.51 11.50
N MET A 527 -17.17 26.54 10.67
CA MET A 527 -16.67 27.85 11.10
C MET A 527 -17.57 28.46 12.18
N THR A 528 -18.89 28.47 11.97
CA THR A 528 -19.86 29.01 12.95
C THR A 528 -19.75 28.32 14.31
N SER A 529 -19.58 27.00 14.30
CA SER A 529 -19.47 26.18 15.52
C SER A 529 -18.16 26.47 16.27
N LEU A 530 -17.05 26.54 15.53
CA LEU A 530 -15.73 26.85 16.10
C LEU A 530 -15.64 28.30 16.59
N ASP A 531 -16.30 29.25 15.91
CA ASP A 531 -16.38 30.64 16.35
C ASP A 531 -17.12 30.77 17.69
N MET A 532 -18.19 30.00 17.91
CA MET A 532 -18.88 29.97 19.21
C MET A 532 -17.96 29.49 20.33
N LEU A 533 -17.25 28.37 20.11
CA LEU A 533 -16.28 27.85 21.07
C LEU A 533 -15.16 28.86 21.34
N TYR A 534 -14.57 29.42 20.27
CA TYR A 534 -13.51 30.41 20.34
C TYR A 534 -13.92 31.65 21.14
N ASN A 535 -15.16 32.12 20.98
CA ASN A 535 -15.63 33.33 21.64
C ASN A 535 -16.07 33.12 23.09
N GLU A 536 -16.66 31.97 23.41
CA GLU A 536 -17.34 31.77 24.70
C GLU A 536 -16.66 30.81 25.68
N VAL A 537 -15.71 29.97 25.23
CA VAL A 537 -15.13 28.91 26.06
C VAL A 537 -13.63 29.18 26.28
N PRO A 538 -13.21 29.62 27.47
CA PRO A 538 -11.79 29.83 27.78
C PRO A 538 -11.07 28.49 27.95
N ARG A 539 -9.73 28.52 27.86
CA ARG A 539 -8.84 27.36 28.11
C ARG A 539 -9.29 26.08 27.42
N THR A 540 -9.35 26.12 26.09
CA THR A 540 -9.92 25.02 25.29
C THR A 540 -9.00 24.58 24.16
N ILE A 541 -8.82 23.26 24.04
CA ILE A 541 -8.26 22.62 22.84
C ILE A 541 -9.40 21.89 22.12
N VAL A 542 -9.62 22.21 20.85
CA VAL A 542 -10.62 21.56 20.01
C VAL A 542 -9.94 20.62 19.03
N ASN A 543 -10.18 19.32 19.18
CA ASN A 543 -9.85 18.31 18.17
C ASN A 543 -10.94 18.29 17.10
N VAL A 544 -10.59 18.64 15.86
CA VAL A 544 -11.49 18.48 14.71
C VAL A 544 -11.00 17.30 13.89
N LEU A 545 -11.83 16.29 13.72
CA LEU A 545 -11.49 15.13 12.89
C LEU A 545 -11.81 15.39 11.43
N GLY A 546 -10.87 15.08 10.55
CA GLY A 546 -11.12 15.06 9.10
C GLY A 546 -12.11 13.94 8.75
N ILE A 547 -13.10 14.24 7.91
CA ILE A 547 -14.06 13.23 7.47
C ILE A 547 -13.34 12.15 6.64
N LEU A 548 -13.70 10.88 6.87
CA LEU A 548 -13.10 9.75 6.19
C LEU A 548 -13.42 9.74 4.68
N GLU A 549 -12.54 9.15 3.86
CA GLU A 549 -12.91 8.73 2.50
C GLU A 549 -13.89 7.55 2.58
N ILE A 550 -15.17 7.75 2.22
CA ILE A 550 -16.22 6.74 2.43
C ILE A 550 -16.42 5.78 1.25
N GLU A 551 -15.63 5.88 0.17
CA GLU A 551 -15.68 4.92 -0.95
C GLU A 551 -15.45 3.48 -0.48
N GLY A 552 -14.58 3.28 0.52
CA GLY A 552 -14.29 1.98 1.09
C GLY A 552 -15.53 1.26 1.65
N LEU A 553 -16.57 1.99 2.04
CA LEU A 553 -17.83 1.42 2.54
C LEU A 553 -18.45 0.43 1.54
N ARG A 554 -18.33 0.68 0.23
CA ARG A 554 -18.82 -0.20 -0.84
C ARG A 554 -18.23 -1.60 -0.79
N LYS A 555 -17.03 -1.74 -0.21
CA LYS A 555 -16.33 -3.03 -0.10
C LYS A 555 -16.77 -3.80 1.14
N ILE A 556 -17.28 -3.12 2.19
CA ILE A 556 -17.71 -3.76 3.43
C ILE A 556 -19.06 -4.43 3.18
N ASN A 557 -19.04 -5.75 2.99
CA ASN A 557 -20.24 -6.54 2.77
C ASN A 557 -20.26 -7.79 3.65
N LYS A 558 -21.47 -8.23 3.99
CA LYS A 558 -21.73 -9.49 4.69
C LYS A 558 -23.13 -9.93 4.31
N ASP A 559 -23.34 -11.22 4.09
CA ASP A 559 -24.67 -11.74 3.75
C ASP A 559 -25.61 -11.72 4.98
N THR A 560 -26.06 -10.53 5.35
CA THR A 560 -26.94 -10.24 6.48
C THR A 560 -27.86 -9.08 6.14
N LEU A 561 -29.04 -9.03 6.78
CA LEU A 561 -30.01 -7.97 6.55
C LEU A 561 -29.45 -6.56 6.84
N GLY A 562 -28.62 -6.42 7.88
CA GLY A 562 -28.02 -5.13 8.23
C GLY A 562 -27.10 -4.60 7.13
N CYS A 563 -26.14 -5.42 6.72
CA CYS A 563 -25.16 -5.02 5.72
C CYS A 563 -25.76 -4.88 4.31
N ASN A 564 -26.74 -5.70 3.94
CA ASN A 564 -27.33 -5.65 2.60
C ASN A 564 -28.46 -4.61 2.45
N VAL A 565 -29.13 -4.21 3.54
CA VAL A 565 -30.32 -3.34 3.45
C VAL A 565 -30.16 -2.05 4.24
N VAL A 566 -29.72 -2.12 5.51
CA VAL A 566 -29.60 -0.92 6.37
C VAL A 566 -28.48 -0.02 5.86
N GLN A 567 -27.32 -0.59 5.56
CA GLN A 567 -26.16 0.14 5.03
C GLN A 567 -26.54 0.94 3.76
N GLN A 568 -27.17 0.27 2.79
CA GLN A 568 -27.59 0.86 1.53
C GLN A 568 -28.65 1.94 1.73
N PHE A 569 -29.60 1.74 2.65
CA PHE A 569 -30.61 2.76 2.96
C PHE A 569 -30.00 4.05 3.54
N VAL A 570 -29.00 3.93 4.41
CA VAL A 570 -28.39 5.08 5.11
C VAL A 570 -27.49 5.89 4.18
N CYS A 571 -26.74 5.26 3.28
CA CYS A 571 -25.71 5.92 2.46
C CYS A 571 -25.84 5.69 0.95
N ARG A 572 -27.05 5.85 0.41
CA ARG A 572 -27.39 5.67 -1.01
C ARG A 572 -26.46 6.39 -1.98
N CYS A 573 -26.07 7.63 -1.67
CA CYS A 573 -25.26 8.44 -2.58
C CYS A 573 -23.89 7.83 -2.92
N PHE A 574 -23.36 6.94 -2.08
CA PHE A 574 -22.09 6.24 -2.32
C PHE A 574 -22.28 4.77 -2.69
N LEU A 575 -23.35 4.13 -2.23
CA LEU A 575 -23.57 2.69 -2.37
C LEU A 575 -24.37 2.31 -3.63
N ASP A 576 -25.32 3.14 -4.05
CA ASP A 576 -26.17 2.85 -5.22
C ASP A 576 -25.46 3.05 -6.58
N PRO A 577 -24.59 4.07 -6.76
CA PRO A 577 -23.95 4.29 -8.06
C PRO A 577 -23.09 3.12 -8.54
N GLY A 578 -23.13 2.82 -9.85
CA GLY A 578 -22.30 1.77 -10.45
C GLY A 578 -20.80 2.08 -10.41
N GLU A 579 -19.97 1.04 -10.49
CA GLU A 579 -18.52 1.23 -10.62
C GLU A 579 -18.20 2.07 -11.87
N ASN A 580 -17.38 3.11 -11.70
CA ASN A 580 -17.02 4.11 -12.73
C ASN A 580 -18.14 5.07 -13.17
N SER A 581 -19.23 5.20 -12.41
CA SER A 581 -20.29 6.16 -12.77
C SER A 581 -19.89 7.62 -12.49
N PRO A 582 -20.42 8.60 -13.25
CA PRO A 582 -20.22 10.03 -12.97
C PRO A 582 -20.70 10.43 -11.57
N GLU A 583 -21.77 9.80 -11.08
CA GLU A 583 -22.33 10.07 -9.75
C GLU A 583 -21.35 9.64 -8.64
N LEU A 584 -20.72 8.46 -8.78
CA LEU A 584 -19.68 8.03 -7.85
C LEU A 584 -18.45 8.93 -7.90
N ALA A 585 -18.02 9.33 -9.11
CA ALA A 585 -16.91 10.26 -9.28
C ALA A 585 -17.18 11.62 -8.63
N GLU A 586 -18.41 12.12 -8.75
CA GLU A 586 -18.85 13.35 -8.09
C GLU A 586 -18.89 13.19 -6.56
N ALA A 587 -19.44 12.09 -6.04
CA ALA A 587 -19.49 11.80 -4.62
C ALA A 587 -18.07 11.78 -4.00
N LYS A 588 -17.13 11.09 -4.65
CA LYS A 588 -15.70 11.06 -4.27
C LYS A 588 -15.07 12.46 -4.27
N ARG A 589 -15.37 13.28 -5.29
CA ARG A 589 -14.89 14.66 -5.35
C ARG A 589 -15.41 15.48 -4.17
N ILE A 590 -16.71 15.41 -3.86
CA ILE A 590 -17.32 16.15 -2.75
C ILE A 590 -16.75 15.74 -1.40
N ASN A 591 -16.50 14.45 -1.19
CA ASN A 591 -15.83 13.95 0.01
C ASN A 591 -14.45 14.59 0.21
N ARG A 592 -13.64 14.68 -0.86
CA ARG A 592 -12.33 15.34 -0.84
C ARG A 592 -12.42 16.85 -0.66
N GLU A 593 -13.47 17.47 -1.19
CA GLU A 593 -13.73 18.90 -0.98
C GLU A 593 -14.08 19.18 0.49
N TYR A 594 -14.83 18.32 1.18
CA TYR A 594 -15.06 18.46 2.62
C TYR A 594 -13.75 18.43 3.42
N GLN A 595 -12.88 17.46 3.11
CA GLN A 595 -11.55 17.37 3.73
C GLN A 595 -10.74 18.64 3.47
N THR A 596 -10.69 19.08 2.22
CA THR A 596 -9.95 20.27 1.78
C THR A 596 -10.46 21.55 2.44
N GLU A 597 -11.78 21.74 2.51
CA GLU A 597 -12.36 22.93 3.13
C GLU A 597 -12.20 22.94 4.65
N THR A 598 -12.19 21.76 5.29
CA THR A 598 -11.83 21.64 6.72
C THR A 598 -10.39 22.06 6.96
N GLU A 599 -9.44 21.54 6.18
CA GLU A 599 -8.03 21.90 6.26
C GLU A 599 -7.82 23.40 6.08
N LYS A 600 -8.37 23.99 5.01
CA LYS A 600 -8.27 25.43 4.74
C LYS A 600 -8.81 26.28 5.88
N LEU A 601 -9.95 25.90 6.47
CA LEU A 601 -10.57 26.64 7.56
C LEU A 601 -9.65 26.68 8.79
N LEU A 602 -9.07 25.53 9.15
CA LEU A 602 -8.24 25.40 10.34
C LEU A 602 -6.83 25.98 10.15
N ASP A 603 -6.25 25.83 8.96
CA ASP A 603 -4.92 26.37 8.64
C ASP A 603 -4.94 27.89 8.40
N GLY A 604 -6.11 28.46 8.12
CA GLY A 604 -6.30 29.87 7.77
C GLY A 604 -6.00 30.90 8.87
N GLY A 605 -5.59 30.45 10.06
CA GLY A 605 -5.12 31.30 11.15
C GLY A 605 -6.21 32.03 11.94
N ARG A 606 -7.49 31.75 11.66
CA ARG A 606 -8.65 32.37 12.30
C ARG A 606 -8.68 32.22 13.83
N TYR A 607 -8.05 31.17 14.34
CA TYR A 607 -8.09 30.79 15.76
C TYR A 607 -6.72 30.91 16.45
N ASP A 608 -5.77 31.63 15.83
CA ASP A 608 -4.38 31.71 16.31
C ASP A 608 -4.14 32.91 17.27
N ASP A 609 -5.11 33.82 17.44
CA ASP A 609 -4.92 35.08 18.20
C ASP A 609 -5.08 34.93 19.73
N LYS A 610 -5.58 33.79 20.23
CA LYS A 610 -5.77 33.52 21.66
C LYS A 610 -4.74 32.51 22.16
N GLU A 611 -4.03 32.87 23.23
CA GLU A 611 -3.13 31.95 23.90
C GLU A 611 -3.88 30.78 24.56
N ASP A 612 -5.09 31.00 25.07
CA ASP A 612 -5.84 30.00 25.82
C ASP A 612 -6.77 29.13 24.95
N PHE A 613 -6.64 29.20 23.62
CA PHE A 613 -7.47 28.44 22.69
C PHE A 613 -6.66 27.85 21.54
N ALA A 614 -6.96 26.61 21.15
CA ALA A 614 -6.39 26.03 19.94
C ALA A 614 -7.39 25.12 19.23
N VAL A 615 -7.43 25.15 17.90
CA VAL A 615 -8.11 24.15 17.08
C VAL A 615 -7.07 23.33 16.34
N VAL A 616 -7.17 22.01 16.40
CA VAL A 616 -6.20 21.10 15.82
C VAL A 616 -6.91 20.06 14.98
N LEU A 617 -6.53 19.96 13.70
CA LEU A 617 -6.98 18.90 12.81
C LEU A 617 -6.33 17.57 13.22
N GLN A 618 -7.13 16.52 13.34
CA GLN A 618 -6.68 15.14 13.52
C GLN A 618 -7.03 14.34 12.24
N PRO A 619 -6.09 14.21 11.27
CA PRO A 619 -6.39 13.71 9.94
C PRO A 619 -6.26 12.19 9.78
N PHE A 620 -6.23 11.39 10.85
CA PHE A 620 -6.06 9.92 10.78
C PHE A 620 -7.12 9.16 9.96
N PHE A 621 -8.11 9.82 9.37
CA PHE A 621 -9.04 9.24 8.42
C PHE A 621 -9.01 9.87 7.02
N LYS A 622 -8.12 10.81 6.76
CA LYS A 622 -8.01 11.48 5.46
C LYS A 622 -7.81 10.46 4.33
N SER A 623 -6.98 9.46 4.55
CA SER A 623 -6.79 8.28 3.70
C SER A 623 -7.34 7.05 4.40
N THR A 624 -8.58 6.67 4.08
CA THR A 624 -9.24 5.52 4.72
C THR A 624 -8.60 4.20 4.30
N ILE A 625 -8.14 3.43 5.29
CA ILE A 625 -7.77 2.03 5.12
C ILE A 625 -8.90 1.16 5.65
N LEU A 626 -9.35 0.15 4.89
CA LEU A 626 -10.30 -0.83 5.42
C LEU A 626 -9.54 -1.91 6.20
N PRO A 627 -10.05 -2.37 7.35
CA PRO A 627 -9.50 -3.54 8.03
C PRO A 627 -9.79 -4.80 7.20
N PHE A 628 -8.82 -5.72 7.12
CA PHE A 628 -8.98 -7.02 6.46
C PHE A 628 -8.70 -8.16 7.43
N ASN A 629 -9.49 -9.22 7.31
CA ASN A 629 -9.39 -10.39 8.18
C ASN A 629 -8.25 -11.32 7.76
N ALA A 630 -8.15 -12.45 8.47
CA ALA A 630 -7.23 -13.55 8.21
C ALA A 630 -7.47 -14.28 6.87
N GLU A 631 -8.46 -13.86 6.05
CA GLU A 631 -8.84 -14.40 4.74
C GLU A 631 -8.69 -13.38 3.57
N GLY A 632 -8.63 -12.08 3.85
CA GLY A 632 -8.39 -11.00 2.86
C GLY A 632 -9.64 -10.31 2.40
N GLN A 633 -10.71 -10.57 3.15
CA GLN A 633 -11.99 -9.91 3.05
C GLN A 633 -12.05 -8.79 4.10
N PRO A 634 -12.86 -7.75 3.89
CA PRO A 634 -13.06 -6.73 4.91
C PRO A 634 -13.42 -7.37 6.24
N ASP A 635 -12.67 -7.04 7.29
CA ASP A 635 -12.93 -7.56 8.62
C ASP A 635 -14.16 -6.86 9.19
N VAL A 636 -15.31 -7.46 8.93
CA VAL A 636 -16.62 -6.95 9.37
C VAL A 636 -16.74 -6.88 10.89
N THR A 637 -15.82 -7.47 11.66
CA THR A 637 -15.85 -7.38 13.14
C THR A 637 -15.47 -5.99 13.67
N TYR A 638 -14.89 -5.13 12.83
CA TYR A 638 -14.69 -3.71 13.13
C TYR A 638 -15.97 -2.88 13.02
N PHE A 639 -17.03 -3.45 12.44
CA PHE A 639 -18.28 -2.77 12.18
C PHE A 639 -19.40 -3.38 13.01
N SER A 640 -20.42 -2.58 13.31
CA SER A 640 -21.65 -3.02 13.95
C SER A 640 -22.48 -3.88 12.98
N GLN A 641 -23.65 -4.31 13.44
CA GLN A 641 -24.54 -5.22 12.71
C GLN A 641 -25.07 -4.64 11.39
N ASP A 642 -24.91 -3.35 11.15
CA ASP A 642 -25.27 -2.67 9.90
C ASP A 642 -24.11 -2.54 8.89
N CYS A 643 -22.90 -3.03 9.21
CA CYS A 643 -21.69 -2.84 8.40
C CYS A 643 -21.39 -1.37 8.04
N PHE A 644 -21.89 -0.42 8.84
CA PHE A 644 -21.75 1.01 8.61
C PHE A 644 -21.10 1.70 9.81
N HIS A 645 -21.71 1.57 10.99
CA HIS A 645 -21.12 2.11 12.21
C HIS A 645 -20.00 1.20 12.71
N PHE A 646 -19.05 1.74 13.46
CA PHE A 646 -17.98 0.95 14.05
C PHE A 646 -18.49 0.14 15.25
N SER A 647 -17.97 -1.07 15.44
CA SER A 647 -18.14 -1.84 16.68
C SER A 647 -17.22 -1.28 17.78
N GLU A 648 -17.33 -1.80 19.00
CA GLU A 648 -16.42 -1.52 20.12
C GLU A 648 -14.96 -1.72 19.72
N ARG A 649 -14.69 -2.72 18.86
CA ARG A 649 -13.37 -2.96 18.27
C ARG A 649 -12.86 -1.77 17.45
N GLY A 650 -13.70 -1.25 16.55
CA GLY A 650 -13.37 -0.10 15.71
C GLY A 650 -13.25 1.20 16.51
N HIS A 651 -14.12 1.37 17.51
CA HIS A 651 -14.05 2.47 18.46
C HIS A 651 -12.72 2.50 19.22
N ALA A 652 -12.24 1.34 19.70
CA ALA A 652 -10.95 1.24 20.38
C ALA A 652 -9.78 1.70 19.50
N ASP A 653 -9.74 1.28 18.23
CA ASP A 653 -8.69 1.71 17.30
C ASP A 653 -8.79 3.21 16.94
N MET A 654 -10.01 3.76 16.83
CA MET A 654 -10.22 5.21 16.64
C MET A 654 -9.69 6.02 17.83
N ALA A 655 -9.87 5.53 19.06
CA ALA A 655 -9.39 6.19 20.27
C ALA A 655 -7.86 6.25 20.32
N VAL A 656 -7.18 5.16 19.96
CA VAL A 656 -5.71 5.15 19.81
C VAL A 656 -5.27 6.10 18.71
N ALA A 657 -5.96 6.10 17.57
CA ALA A 657 -5.60 6.93 16.42
C ALA A 657 -5.69 8.44 16.75
N VAL A 658 -6.79 8.90 17.36
CA VAL A 658 -6.92 10.31 17.75
C VAL A 658 -5.89 10.71 18.81
N TRP A 659 -5.62 9.83 19.79
CA TRP A 659 -4.60 10.07 20.81
C TRP A 659 -3.21 10.22 20.19
N ASN A 660 -2.81 9.28 19.33
CA ASN A 660 -1.51 9.30 18.68
C ASN A 660 -1.35 10.56 17.81
N ASN A 661 -2.40 10.96 17.09
CA ASN A 661 -2.43 12.19 16.31
C ASN A 661 -2.26 13.45 17.19
N MET A 662 -2.80 13.48 18.41
CA MET A 662 -2.54 14.58 19.36
C MET A 662 -1.07 14.64 19.81
N MET A 663 -0.38 13.49 19.80
CA MET A 663 1.04 13.35 20.17
C MET A 663 2.00 13.51 18.98
N GLU A 664 1.50 13.96 17.82
CA GLU A 664 2.30 14.21 16.61
C GLU A 664 2.31 15.70 16.25
N PRO A 665 3.45 16.27 15.82
CA PRO A 665 3.51 17.64 15.34
C PRO A 665 2.51 17.91 14.21
N VAL A 666 1.89 19.09 14.21
CA VAL A 666 1.09 19.58 13.08
C VAL A 666 1.97 19.64 11.83
N GLY A 667 1.51 19.02 10.75
CA GLY A 667 2.29 18.82 9.51
C GLY A 667 2.91 17.42 9.39
N GLU A 668 3.08 16.71 10.50
CA GLU A 668 3.63 15.35 10.55
C GLU A 668 2.60 14.32 11.08
N LYS A 669 1.35 14.76 11.30
CA LYS A 669 0.28 13.89 11.78
C LYS A 669 -0.02 12.78 10.79
N GLN A 670 -0.18 11.57 11.31
CA GLN A 670 -0.62 10.41 10.55
C GLN A 670 -2.00 10.65 9.93
N THR A 671 -2.15 10.33 8.64
CA THR A 671 -3.35 10.63 7.84
C THR A 671 -4.27 9.44 7.61
N TYR A 672 -4.01 8.30 8.25
CA TYR A 672 -4.74 7.04 8.09
C TYR A 672 -4.85 6.25 9.41
N ASN A 673 -5.81 5.34 9.50
CA ASN A 673 -5.97 4.43 10.63
C ASN A 673 -5.57 3.01 10.21
N ALA A 674 -4.62 2.41 10.94
CA ALA A 674 -4.06 1.10 10.61
C ALA A 674 -4.97 -0.09 10.97
N PHE A 675 -6.00 0.11 11.80
CA PHE A 675 -6.93 -0.93 12.27
C PHE A 675 -6.26 -2.28 12.62
N SER A 676 -5.33 -2.27 13.58
CA SER A 676 -4.60 -3.48 13.99
C SER A 676 -4.97 -3.99 15.38
N ASN A 677 -5.71 -3.23 16.20
CA ASN A 677 -6.00 -3.51 17.62
C ASN A 677 -4.80 -3.98 18.47
N GLY A 678 -3.55 -3.64 18.08
CA GLY A 678 -2.38 -3.89 18.91
C GLY A 678 -2.51 -3.18 20.27
N ARG A 679 -2.26 -3.89 21.37
CA ARG A 679 -2.46 -3.36 22.72
C ARG A 679 -1.42 -2.29 23.09
N ASP A 680 -0.22 -2.36 22.53
CA ASP A 680 0.96 -1.54 22.84
C ASP A 680 1.14 -0.32 21.92
N ARG A 681 0.06 0.18 21.32
CA ARG A 681 0.10 1.21 20.25
C ARG A 681 0.03 2.66 20.73
N ILE A 682 -0.15 2.90 22.02
CA ILE A 682 -0.30 4.25 22.57
C ILE A 682 1.05 4.98 22.53
N LYS A 683 1.12 6.09 21.79
CA LYS A 683 2.28 6.98 21.78
C LYS A 683 2.36 7.77 23.09
N CYS A 684 3.57 7.94 23.60
CA CYS A 684 3.83 8.64 24.84
C CYS A 684 4.43 10.03 24.60
N PRO A 685 4.02 11.07 25.35
CA PRO A 685 4.73 12.34 25.38
C PRO A 685 6.19 12.13 25.79
N THR A 686 7.11 12.90 25.19
CA THR A 686 8.53 12.86 25.55
C THR A 686 8.88 13.94 26.57
N GLU A 687 10.09 13.92 27.12
CA GLU A 687 10.57 15.01 27.97
C GLU A 687 10.74 16.32 27.19
N GLU A 688 11.14 16.23 25.92
CA GLU A 688 11.33 17.37 25.01
C GLU A 688 9.99 17.96 24.54
N HIS A 689 9.01 17.09 24.31
CA HIS A 689 7.66 17.46 23.86
C HIS A 689 6.59 16.85 24.78
N PRO A 690 6.41 17.40 26.00
CA PRO A 690 5.45 16.88 26.97
C PRO A 690 4.00 17.37 26.73
N TYR A 691 3.78 18.18 25.69
CA TYR A 691 2.53 18.90 25.44
C TYR A 691 1.69 18.22 24.37
N ILE A 692 0.38 18.49 24.38
CA ILE A 692 -0.48 18.23 23.23
C ILE A 692 -0.02 19.11 22.08
N PHE A 693 0.18 18.53 20.89
CA PHE A 693 0.66 19.29 19.74
C PHE A 693 -0.45 20.18 19.16
N THR A 694 -0.07 21.45 18.99
CA THR A 694 -0.82 22.53 18.37
C THR A 694 0.04 23.13 17.25
N LYS A 695 -0.54 24.00 16.42
CA LYS A 695 0.21 24.65 15.34
C LYS A 695 1.47 25.39 15.83
N ILE A 696 1.38 26.07 16.98
CA ILE A 696 2.47 26.90 17.51
C ILE A 696 3.62 26.07 18.07
N ASN A 697 3.34 25.02 18.85
CA ASN A 697 4.39 24.19 19.46
C ASN A 697 4.93 23.06 18.54
N SER A 698 4.46 23.01 17.29
CA SER A 698 4.93 22.04 16.28
C SER A 698 6.09 22.57 15.43
N VAL A 699 6.42 23.86 15.52
CA VAL A 699 7.54 24.45 14.78
C VAL A 699 8.82 24.33 15.62
N ALA A 700 9.88 23.76 15.04
CA ALA A 700 11.18 23.70 15.72
C ALA A 700 11.64 25.11 16.13
N PRO A 701 12.21 25.30 17.34
CA PRO A 701 12.73 26.60 17.73
C PRO A 701 13.81 27.03 16.74
N ALA A 702 13.61 28.18 16.09
CA ALA A 702 14.61 28.77 15.23
C ALA A 702 15.90 28.96 16.04
N VAL A 703 16.97 28.26 15.65
CA VAL A 703 18.31 28.52 16.19
C VAL A 703 18.64 29.96 15.83
N THR A 704 18.57 30.86 16.81
CA THR A 704 19.01 32.25 16.71
C THR A 704 20.50 32.27 16.38
N ALA A 705 20.83 32.23 15.09
CA ALA A 705 22.13 32.65 14.61
C ALA A 705 22.17 34.17 14.71
N THR A 706 22.93 34.67 15.68
CA THR A 706 23.33 36.07 15.82
C THR A 706 23.79 36.63 14.46
N PRO A 707 23.26 37.76 13.97
CA PRO A 707 23.72 38.35 12.73
C PRO A 707 25.13 38.95 12.92
N PRO A 708 26.09 38.69 12.02
CA PRO A 708 27.33 39.45 12.00
C PRO A 708 27.05 40.89 11.58
N ILE A 709 27.60 41.82 12.36
CA ILE A 709 27.70 43.24 12.00
C ILE A 709 28.64 43.35 10.80
N THR A 710 28.16 43.89 9.68
CA THR A 710 29.02 44.42 8.62
C THR A 710 28.47 45.74 8.09
N ASP A 711 29.36 46.72 8.09
CA ASP A 711 29.20 48.12 7.72
C ASP A 711 28.53 48.37 6.36
N ILE A 712 27.72 49.42 6.34
CA ILE A 712 27.12 50.01 5.16
C ILE A 712 28.14 50.93 4.50
N THR A 713 28.46 50.69 3.23
CA THR A 713 28.86 51.74 2.28
C THR A 713 28.07 51.60 0.97
N PRO A 714 27.59 52.70 0.35
CA PRO A 714 26.63 52.61 -0.75
C PRO A 714 27.32 52.68 -2.12
N GLN A 715 27.00 51.74 -3.02
CA GLN A 715 27.41 51.87 -4.42
C GLN A 715 26.37 51.36 -5.41
N ALA A 716 25.87 52.33 -6.20
CA ALA A 716 25.38 52.31 -7.57
C ALA A 716 24.44 51.19 -8.06
N SER A 717 23.26 51.65 -8.49
CA SER A 717 22.28 50.98 -9.33
C SER A 717 22.88 50.33 -10.59
N GLY A 718 22.74 49.01 -10.70
CA GLY A 718 22.91 48.26 -11.93
C GLY A 718 21.87 47.13 -12.00
N ASN A 719 20.91 47.25 -12.90
CA ASN A 719 19.91 46.22 -13.20
C ASN A 719 20.57 44.93 -13.74
N PRO A 720 20.29 43.74 -13.16
CA PRO A 720 20.42 42.48 -13.86
C PRO A 720 19.08 42.08 -14.47
N LYS A 721 19.09 41.93 -15.80
CA LYS A 721 18.00 41.38 -16.60
C LYS A 721 17.74 39.92 -16.21
N CYS A 722 16.51 39.58 -15.83
CA CYS A 722 16.02 38.21 -15.86
C CYS A 722 15.74 37.79 -17.31
N PRO A 723 16.17 36.60 -17.78
CA PRO A 723 15.67 36.05 -19.02
C PRO A 723 14.40 35.21 -18.80
N ASN A 724 13.42 35.48 -19.66
CA ASN A 724 12.38 34.58 -20.18
C ASN A 724 11.08 34.39 -19.37
N THR A 725 10.21 35.39 -19.44
CA THR A 725 8.75 35.15 -19.58
C THR A 725 8.48 34.41 -20.88
N VAL A 726 7.94 33.19 -20.78
CA VAL A 726 7.35 32.49 -21.94
C VAL A 726 6.14 33.30 -22.41
N GLN A 727 6.21 33.86 -23.61
CA GLN A 727 5.14 34.66 -24.17
C GLN A 727 3.91 33.78 -24.44
N ALA A 728 2.73 34.22 -24.02
CA ALA A 728 1.46 33.48 -24.07
C ALA A 728 1.09 32.95 -25.48
N TRP A 729 1.64 33.54 -26.56
CA TRP A 729 1.43 33.05 -27.93
C TRP A 729 2.07 31.68 -28.18
N LEU A 730 3.11 31.29 -27.44
CA LEU A 730 3.79 30.00 -27.62
C LEU A 730 2.87 28.82 -27.22
N ALA A 731 2.05 29.00 -26.18
CA ALA A 731 1.05 28.01 -25.76
C ALA A 731 -0.07 27.87 -26.81
N ALA A 732 -0.50 28.99 -27.42
CA ALA A 732 -1.49 28.98 -28.48
C ALA A 732 -0.97 28.28 -29.76
N VAL A 733 0.30 28.51 -30.13
CA VAL A 733 0.92 27.84 -31.28
C VAL A 733 1.05 26.34 -31.03
N LEU A 734 1.46 25.91 -29.84
CA LEU A 734 1.55 24.48 -29.51
C LEU A 734 0.18 23.79 -29.55
N ALA A 735 -0.89 24.45 -29.08
CA ALA A 735 -2.26 23.93 -29.17
C ALA A 735 -2.73 23.77 -30.62
N VAL A 736 -2.47 24.76 -31.48
CA VAL A 736 -2.84 24.72 -32.91
C VAL A 736 -2.04 23.63 -33.64
N VAL A 737 -0.74 23.52 -33.39
CA VAL A 737 0.11 22.47 -33.97
C VAL A 737 -0.35 21.08 -33.52
N GLY A 738 -0.68 20.91 -32.24
CA GLY A 738 -1.25 19.65 -31.73
C GLY A 738 -2.57 19.29 -32.41
N LEU A 739 -3.45 20.26 -32.64
CA LEU A 739 -4.72 20.06 -33.32
C LEU A 739 -4.53 19.65 -34.79
N LEU A 740 -3.56 20.27 -35.49
CA LEU A 740 -3.23 19.95 -36.88
C LEU A 740 -2.61 18.56 -37.01
N ILE A 741 -1.71 18.17 -36.11
CA ILE A 741 -1.11 16.83 -36.08
C ILE A 741 -2.19 15.78 -35.79
N GLY A 742 -3.03 16.01 -34.77
CA GLY A 742 -4.15 15.11 -34.45
C GLY A 742 -5.12 14.94 -35.62
N SER A 743 -5.45 16.03 -36.32
CA SER A 743 -6.31 16.01 -37.50
C SER A 743 -5.67 15.24 -38.66
N ALA A 744 -4.38 15.41 -38.91
CA ALA A 744 -3.64 14.70 -39.96
C ALA A 744 -3.54 13.19 -39.69
N VAL A 745 -3.26 12.79 -38.44
CA VAL A 745 -3.23 11.38 -38.03
C VAL A 745 -4.61 10.74 -38.18
N THR A 746 -5.65 11.45 -37.74
CA THR A 746 -7.04 10.98 -37.86
C THR A 746 -7.44 10.81 -39.33
N TRP A 747 -7.09 11.77 -40.18
CA TRP A 747 -7.33 11.69 -41.63
C TRP A 747 -6.57 10.55 -42.30
N LEU A 748 -5.31 10.29 -41.91
CA LEU A 748 -4.52 9.15 -42.39
C LEU A 748 -5.16 7.81 -42.01
N LEU A 749 -5.63 7.68 -40.77
CA LEU A 749 -6.31 6.47 -40.29
C LEU A 749 -7.63 6.22 -41.03
N PHE A 750 -8.46 7.25 -41.22
CA PHE A 750 -9.69 7.11 -42.00
C PHE A 750 -9.43 6.84 -43.48
N SER A 751 -8.41 7.47 -44.08
CA SER A 751 -7.99 7.24 -45.46
C SER A 751 -7.47 5.82 -45.67
N TYR A 752 -6.70 5.29 -44.71
CA TYR A 752 -6.22 3.92 -44.72
C TYR A 752 -7.38 2.91 -44.59
N LYS A 753 -8.32 3.17 -43.68
CA LYS A 753 -9.53 2.34 -43.48
C LYS A 753 -10.42 2.35 -44.73
N ALA A 754 -10.60 3.50 -45.37
CA ALA A 754 -11.35 3.63 -46.63
C ALA A 754 -10.67 2.89 -47.79
N ARG A 755 -9.34 2.97 -47.93
CA ARG A 755 -8.56 2.21 -48.93
C ARG A 755 -8.65 0.70 -48.69
N LYS A 756 -8.58 0.26 -47.43
CA LYS A 756 -8.73 -1.15 -47.04
C LYS A 756 -10.14 -1.67 -47.39
N ASN A 757 -11.17 -0.88 -47.13
CA ASN A 757 -12.56 -1.23 -47.46
C ASN A 757 -12.81 -1.28 -48.98
N LYS A 758 -12.24 -0.35 -49.76
CA LYS A 758 -12.28 -0.42 -51.24
C LYS A 758 -11.59 -1.66 -51.79
N LYS A 759 -10.42 -2.04 -51.25
CA LYS A 759 -9.71 -3.28 -51.63
C LYS A 759 -10.54 -4.54 -51.31
N LYS A 760 -11.29 -4.53 -50.19
CA LYS A 760 -12.19 -5.63 -49.79
C LYS A 760 -13.43 -5.73 -50.69
N MET A 761 -13.96 -4.61 -51.18
CA MET A 761 -15.08 -4.62 -52.15
C MET A 761 -14.64 -5.08 -53.55
N MET A 762 -13.43 -4.71 -54.01
CA MET A 762 -12.91 -5.15 -55.31
C MET A 762 -12.56 -6.64 -55.36
N THR A 763 -12.11 -7.22 -54.25
CA THR A 763 -11.85 -8.68 -54.15
C THR A 763 -13.13 -9.52 -54.03
N SER A 764 -14.23 -8.94 -53.55
CA SER A 764 -15.53 -9.62 -53.50
C SER A 764 -16.31 -9.57 -54.82
N GLY A 765 -15.94 -8.69 -55.76
CA GLY A 765 -16.64 -8.49 -57.04
C GLY A 765 -16.14 -9.34 -58.21
N GLN A 766 -15.06 -10.11 -58.04
CA GLN A 766 -14.40 -10.85 -59.12
C GLN A 766 -14.64 -12.36 -59.15
N MET A 767 -15.55 -12.90 -58.32
CA MET A 767 -15.92 -14.33 -58.34
C MET A 767 -17.43 -14.53 -58.53
N LYS A 768 -17.99 -14.01 -59.62
CA LYS A 768 -19.22 -14.53 -60.25
C LYS A 768 -19.16 -14.26 -61.75
N GLY A 769 -18.69 -15.24 -62.52
CA GLY A 769 -18.67 -15.21 -63.98
C GLY A 769 -18.37 -16.60 -64.54
N THR A 770 -19.46 -17.34 -64.80
CA THR A 770 -19.66 -18.36 -65.86
C THR A 770 -18.58 -19.40 -66.18
N GLU A 771 -18.98 -20.67 -66.19
CA GLU A 771 -19.10 -21.40 -67.46
C GLU A 771 -20.12 -22.55 -67.35
N PHE A 772 -20.72 -22.86 -68.50
CA PHE A 772 -21.74 -23.87 -68.78
C PHE A 772 -21.10 -25.23 -69.05
#